data_AF-A0A0M9WWS3-F1
#
_entry.id   AF-A0A0M9WWS3-F1
#
_cell.length_a   1.000
_cell.length_b   1.000
_cell.length_c   1.000
_cell.angle_alpha   90.00
_cell.angle_beta   90.00
_cell.angle_gamma   90.00
#
_symmetry.space_group_name_H-M   'P 1'
#
loop_
_entity.id
_entity.type
_entity.pdbx_description
1 polymer ?
#
loop_
_entity_poly.entity_id
_entity_poly.type
_entity_poly.pdbx_seq_one_letter_code
_entity_poly.pdbx_strand_id
1 'polypeptide(L)'
;MSNNVDSKLEKFDLKYWRRVEVSIDKILEIPISELQFRFKSMLNSCSLFELEEIGDLLGVDLNETKKKGEKIECFKFISADVLREIIILREFLSRKKKTVTRYYNSVAVEYDKLYRNSSICQLYQMMKDNSDHINEIYTWYHWDSKGTGKQFLLNKIVTFEKCKKIPTEFKKDFVDFMHSNSNKESYYDVFSYAMDGENRLVVMLYRQISDVIRPDFDEPFRNKEVAPIMFQIDISNNILEIRSKFQREKISIKKYLEKTFATNLTEIEPELFTKYQPEKLKEAILEGITPNGHEVQDFIINKIVFRSSPLINSPSLIFQLNNGDVLPSVKDAHTRECVDLESIKDIESLAFKTSKVSRTIRSTVFDDGNIMFSIDDSGLESEVKKDIEDKFLMKFGIPLNKLISNSKFVAGKADLTDYLMTLSFKKDFPSIEEDLFNKLIQDKIVVEELEQNVTCKNPECDYSEDTSITFTLSECPSCGNTQLKVSQYDSLNISLDTIRAYVKKLATSFCEKTEWELNKDTEKKYNKNKYKFINLDNKQTNESLQILVQQGAISNSVLEKINRTLTPTVIVFVGVLEKYLDKYNNNCIFPISFGSVYNMQEPKDFFGQIYESIKHRTKSYLSSVASKSFDILVNLPEPESIGDKYSPGDFEDDVFNIIKDIFPNAEKWGKKMSGKEVPEGIFALTYTVQGAEEQKKQYVFSYDCKLNKTSDGYDLGKSEQRKAYDYVEMLNQINYITKFSNTKQLSAHIFISNNFNTNNYETMADYFYKKLPENNHTRPIFLPIEVLTFLHSEYRKHYQQLNNSRNIFMEELFKVLITDKLVISTEDIKEVMEQALDKDLADYSELDTVKVTKDIDKKLKKRG
;
A
#
# COMPACT_ATOMS: atom_id res chain seq x y z
N MET A 1 -11.81 42.72 -5.03
CA MET A 1 -11.27 43.29 -6.28
C MET A 1 -11.30 42.19 -7.34
N SER A 2 -12.33 42.18 -8.20
CA SER A 2 -12.31 41.44 -9.46
C SER A 2 -11.50 42.27 -10.44
N ASN A 3 -10.40 41.75 -10.92
CA ASN A 3 -9.58 42.43 -11.92
C ASN A 3 -9.93 41.84 -13.29
N ASN A 4 -10.88 42.45 -14.01
CA ASN A 4 -10.50 42.93 -15.34
C ASN A 4 -9.88 44.29 -15.01
N VAL A 5 -8.55 44.38 -15.00
CA VAL A 5 -7.90 45.62 -14.58
C VAL A 5 -8.14 46.65 -15.67
N ASP A 6 -9.00 47.61 -15.36
CA ASP A 6 -9.13 48.87 -16.08
C ASP A 6 -7.90 49.76 -15.77
N SER A 7 -6.70 49.23 -16.00
CA SER A 7 -5.44 49.96 -15.98
C SER A 7 -4.64 49.52 -17.17
N LYS A 8 -4.27 50.46 -18.05
CA LYS A 8 -3.25 50.24 -19.07
C LYS A 8 -2.09 49.47 -18.44
N LEU A 9 -1.85 48.25 -18.91
CA LEU A 9 -0.77 47.42 -18.41
C LEU A 9 0.53 48.22 -18.52
N GLU A 10 1.17 48.54 -17.39
CA GLU A 10 2.52 49.08 -17.46
C GLU A 10 3.42 47.99 -18.05
N LYS A 11 4.24 48.39 -19.03
CA LYS A 11 5.01 47.49 -19.90
C LYS A 11 5.83 46.43 -19.13
N PHE A 12 6.21 46.72 -17.89
CA PHE A 12 7.02 45.87 -17.01
C PHE A 12 6.41 45.66 -15.62
N ASP A 13 5.08 45.53 -15.50
CA ASP A 13 4.44 45.21 -14.21
C ASP A 13 4.92 43.84 -13.67
N LEU A 14 5.77 43.90 -12.64
CA LEU A 14 6.33 42.74 -11.93
C LEU A 14 5.23 41.82 -11.39
N LYS A 15 4.16 42.37 -10.80
CA LYS A 15 3.08 41.58 -10.19
C LYS A 15 2.30 40.83 -11.25
N TYR A 16 2.05 41.47 -12.39
CA TYR A 16 1.34 40.84 -13.50
C TYR A 16 2.14 39.67 -14.09
N TRP A 17 3.39 39.89 -14.48
CA TRP A 17 4.19 38.85 -15.13
C TRP A 17 4.53 37.68 -14.20
N ARG A 18 4.76 37.95 -12.90
CA ARG A 18 4.89 36.88 -11.89
C ARG A 18 3.63 36.00 -11.80
N ARG A 19 2.42 36.60 -11.90
CA ARG A 19 1.14 35.86 -11.81
C ARG A 19 0.96 34.85 -12.94
N VAL A 20 1.51 35.11 -14.12
CA VAL A 20 1.43 34.23 -15.30
C VAL A 20 2.68 33.36 -15.50
N GLU A 21 3.46 33.21 -14.42
CA GLU A 21 4.67 32.37 -14.31
C GLU A 21 5.83 32.82 -15.22
N VAL A 22 5.98 34.11 -15.46
CA VAL A 22 7.17 34.67 -16.12
C VAL A 22 8.16 35.15 -15.08
N SER A 23 9.42 34.71 -15.20
CA SER A 23 10.54 35.13 -14.34
C SER A 23 11.01 36.55 -14.67
N ILE A 24 10.10 37.52 -14.55
CA ILE A 24 10.30 38.93 -14.94
C ILE A 24 11.48 39.58 -14.19
N ASP A 25 11.68 39.25 -12.92
CA ASP A 25 12.77 39.79 -12.09
C ASP A 25 14.14 39.49 -12.71
N LYS A 26 14.36 38.21 -13.01
CA LYS A 26 15.56 37.74 -13.70
C LYS A 26 15.75 38.40 -15.06
N ILE A 27 14.67 38.76 -15.76
CA ILE A 27 14.73 39.40 -17.09
C ILE A 27 15.10 40.89 -16.96
N LEU A 28 14.59 41.59 -15.94
CA LEU A 28 14.89 43.01 -15.72
C LEU A 28 16.32 43.23 -15.23
N GLU A 29 16.91 42.26 -14.54
CA GLU A 29 18.31 42.27 -14.08
C GLU A 29 19.33 41.99 -15.20
N ILE A 30 18.90 41.54 -16.38
CA ILE A 30 19.81 41.20 -17.48
C ILE A 30 20.48 42.47 -18.05
N PRO A 31 21.82 42.52 -18.14
CA PRO A 31 22.52 43.60 -18.82
C PRO A 31 22.13 43.70 -20.30
N ILE A 32 22.13 44.92 -20.87
CA ILE A 32 21.72 45.17 -22.25
C ILE A 32 22.51 44.32 -23.26
N SER A 33 23.81 44.13 -23.04
CA SER A 33 24.68 43.30 -23.89
C SER A 33 24.21 41.83 -23.93
N GLU A 34 23.74 41.31 -22.81
CA GLU A 34 23.22 39.94 -22.72
C GLU A 34 21.80 39.84 -23.29
N LEU A 35 20.96 40.87 -23.13
CA LEU A 35 19.65 40.94 -23.81
C LEU A 35 19.80 40.89 -25.33
N GLN A 36 20.74 41.66 -25.89
CA GLN A 36 21.06 41.64 -27.31
C GLN A 36 21.55 40.26 -27.77
N PHE A 37 22.39 39.59 -26.97
CA PHE A 37 22.84 38.23 -27.26
C PHE A 37 21.69 37.22 -27.28
N ARG A 38 20.81 37.24 -26.26
CA ARG A 38 19.66 36.34 -26.16
C ARG A 38 18.64 36.56 -27.28
N PHE A 39 18.42 37.81 -27.67
CA PHE A 39 17.57 38.17 -28.79
C PHE A 39 18.16 37.71 -30.12
N LYS A 40 19.46 37.96 -30.38
CA LYS A 40 20.15 37.44 -31.58
C LYS A 40 20.09 35.92 -31.67
N SER A 41 20.28 35.23 -30.54
CA SER A 41 20.14 33.77 -30.45
C SER A 41 18.71 33.30 -30.79
N MET A 42 17.69 34.04 -30.37
CA MET A 42 16.29 33.81 -30.79
C MET A 42 16.16 33.88 -32.31
N LEU A 43 16.59 34.99 -32.92
CA LEU A 43 16.45 35.21 -34.36
C LEU A 43 17.21 34.16 -35.19
N ASN A 44 18.36 33.69 -34.70
CA ASN A 44 19.11 32.59 -35.33
C ASN A 44 18.30 31.29 -35.40
N SER A 45 17.40 31.04 -34.45
CA SER A 45 16.53 29.86 -34.43
C SER A 45 15.27 29.98 -35.31
N CYS A 46 14.87 31.19 -35.72
CA CYS A 46 13.68 31.44 -36.53
C CYS A 46 13.87 31.07 -38.01
N SER A 47 12.81 30.66 -38.69
CA SER A 47 12.73 30.55 -40.15
C SER A 47 12.76 31.92 -40.84
N LEU A 48 12.99 31.95 -42.16
CA LEU A 48 12.98 33.21 -42.92
C LEU A 48 11.62 33.93 -42.86
N PHE A 49 10.53 33.18 -42.89
CA PHE A 49 9.17 33.74 -42.79
C PHE A 49 8.88 34.29 -41.39
N GLU A 50 9.34 33.61 -40.33
CA GLU A 50 9.24 34.15 -38.96
C GLU A 50 10.05 35.44 -38.80
N LEU A 51 11.24 35.54 -39.41
CA LEU A 51 12.05 36.76 -39.38
C LEU A 51 11.37 37.93 -40.10
N GLU A 52 10.69 37.66 -41.22
CA GLU A 52 9.91 38.67 -41.95
C GLU A 52 8.73 39.18 -41.11
N GLU A 53 7.98 38.28 -40.46
CA GLU A 53 6.90 38.66 -39.55
C GLU A 53 7.39 39.42 -38.31
N ILE A 54 8.56 39.09 -37.77
CA ILE A 54 9.17 39.81 -36.64
C ILE A 54 9.70 41.18 -37.11
N GLY A 55 10.30 41.26 -38.29
CA GLY A 55 10.78 42.53 -38.86
C GLY A 55 9.63 43.50 -39.08
N ASP A 56 8.56 43.01 -39.68
CA ASP A 56 7.33 43.77 -39.89
C ASP A 56 6.69 44.26 -38.58
N LEU A 57 6.58 43.37 -37.57
CA LEU A 57 6.07 43.74 -36.24
C LEU A 57 6.88 44.87 -35.59
N LEU A 58 8.20 44.86 -35.79
CA LEU A 58 9.13 45.79 -35.13
C LEU A 58 9.50 47.00 -36.02
N GLY A 59 8.91 47.12 -37.22
CA GLY A 59 9.21 48.21 -38.16
C GLY A 59 10.62 48.17 -38.75
N VAL A 60 11.22 46.97 -38.86
CA VAL A 60 12.56 46.75 -39.45
C VAL A 60 12.40 46.38 -40.91
N ASP A 61 12.96 47.19 -41.82
CA ASP A 61 12.97 46.89 -43.25
C ASP A 61 13.96 45.75 -43.56
N LEU A 62 13.46 44.67 -44.15
CA LEU A 62 14.20 43.47 -44.52
C LEU A 62 14.25 43.25 -46.05
N ASN A 63 13.76 44.22 -46.85
CA ASN A 63 13.50 44.05 -48.29
C ASN A 63 14.77 43.99 -49.15
N GLU A 64 15.92 44.46 -48.65
CA GLU A 64 17.13 44.57 -49.45
C GLU A 64 17.95 43.25 -49.54
N THR A 65 17.63 42.22 -48.75
CA THR A 65 18.58 41.12 -48.52
C THR A 65 17.98 39.72 -48.38
N LYS A 66 18.50 38.72 -49.13
CA LYS A 66 17.99 37.33 -49.12
C LYS A 66 18.67 36.39 -48.12
N LYS A 67 19.84 36.74 -47.55
CA LYS A 67 20.57 35.86 -46.62
C LYS A 67 20.12 36.07 -45.18
N LYS A 68 19.88 34.96 -44.48
CA LYS A 68 19.41 34.95 -43.07
C LYS A 68 20.33 35.76 -42.13
N GLY A 69 21.65 35.60 -42.25
CA GLY A 69 22.60 36.30 -41.39
C GLY A 69 22.56 37.82 -41.54
N GLU A 70 22.39 38.32 -42.77
CA GLU A 70 22.30 39.75 -43.07
C GLU A 70 20.95 40.33 -42.60
N LYS A 71 19.85 39.58 -42.74
CA LYS A 71 18.54 39.96 -42.16
C LYS A 71 18.59 40.10 -40.63
N ILE A 72 19.34 39.24 -39.93
CA ILE A 72 19.48 39.30 -38.47
C ILE A 72 20.25 40.56 -38.04
N GLU A 73 21.21 41.03 -38.83
CA GLU A 73 21.96 42.26 -38.52
C GLU A 73 21.09 43.53 -38.63
N CYS A 74 20.01 43.52 -39.42
CA CYS A 74 19.06 44.63 -39.50
C CYS A 74 18.38 44.94 -38.15
N PHE A 75 18.34 43.97 -37.22
CA PHE A 75 17.74 44.11 -35.90
C PHE A 75 18.67 44.77 -34.85
N LYS A 76 19.89 45.19 -35.23
CA LYS A 76 20.92 45.69 -34.31
C LYS A 76 20.54 46.96 -33.55
N PHE A 77 19.64 47.77 -34.10
CA PHE A 77 19.26 49.09 -33.55
C PHE A 77 17.94 49.11 -32.77
N ILE A 78 17.45 47.93 -32.35
CA ILE A 78 16.24 47.86 -31.52
C ILE A 78 16.52 48.36 -30.11
N SER A 79 15.58 49.15 -29.58
CA SER A 79 15.68 49.71 -28.23
C SER A 79 15.65 48.63 -27.15
N ALA A 80 16.34 48.87 -26.02
CA ALA A 80 16.43 47.93 -24.91
C ALA A 80 15.05 47.51 -24.38
N ASP A 81 14.06 48.41 -24.38
CA ASP A 81 12.71 48.13 -23.88
C ASP A 81 11.92 47.20 -24.80
N VAL A 82 12.13 47.27 -26.12
CA VAL A 82 11.52 46.34 -27.07
C VAL A 82 12.18 44.97 -26.98
N LEU A 83 13.52 44.93 -26.81
CA LEU A 83 14.23 43.67 -26.55
C LEU A 83 13.69 42.97 -25.30
N ARG A 84 13.51 43.71 -24.20
CA ARG A 84 12.95 43.16 -22.95
C ARG A 84 11.54 42.63 -23.16
N GLU A 85 10.66 43.40 -23.81
CA GLU A 85 9.29 42.98 -24.11
C GLU A 85 9.25 41.67 -24.89
N ILE A 86 10.07 41.52 -25.93
CA ILE A 86 10.15 40.28 -26.70
C ILE A 86 10.69 39.11 -25.88
N ILE A 87 11.69 39.33 -25.02
CA ILE A 87 12.22 38.28 -24.15
C ILE A 87 11.19 37.82 -23.10
N ILE A 88 10.39 38.75 -22.55
CA ILE A 88 9.28 38.44 -21.64
C ILE A 88 8.24 37.56 -22.35
N LEU A 89 7.82 37.95 -23.55
CA LEU A 89 6.87 37.17 -24.35
C LEU A 89 7.42 35.80 -24.74
N ARG A 90 8.72 35.71 -25.06
CA ARG A 90 9.40 34.45 -25.33
C ARG A 90 9.38 33.52 -24.12
N GLU A 91 9.61 34.06 -22.92
CA GLU A 91 9.57 33.29 -21.68
C GLU A 91 8.16 32.71 -21.45
N PHE A 92 7.12 33.53 -21.63
CA PHE A 92 5.73 33.07 -21.58
C PHE A 92 5.43 31.98 -22.62
N LEU A 93 5.95 32.12 -23.84
CA LEU A 93 5.75 31.18 -24.96
C LEU A 93 6.40 29.81 -24.75
N SER A 94 7.48 29.73 -23.97
CA SER A 94 8.35 28.54 -23.84
C SER A 94 7.57 27.23 -23.60
N ARG A 95 6.49 27.28 -22.81
CA ARG A 95 5.60 26.14 -22.53
C ARG A 95 4.21 26.26 -23.15
N LYS A 96 3.85 27.46 -23.65
CA LYS A 96 2.47 27.82 -24.04
C LYS A 96 2.27 28.01 -25.55
N LYS A 97 3.30 27.78 -26.38
CA LYS A 97 3.28 28.00 -27.84
C LYS A 97 2.05 27.40 -28.55
N LYS A 98 1.69 26.14 -28.24
CA LYS A 98 0.52 25.47 -28.85
C LYS A 98 -0.80 26.17 -28.49
N THR A 99 -1.00 26.47 -27.21
CA THR A 99 -2.20 27.17 -26.71
C THR A 99 -2.29 28.57 -27.32
N VAL A 100 -1.18 29.30 -27.41
CA VAL A 100 -1.12 30.62 -28.06
C VAL A 100 -1.58 30.54 -29.51
N THR A 101 -1.05 29.63 -30.31
CA THR A 101 -1.42 29.54 -31.72
C THR A 101 -2.88 29.08 -31.90
N ARG A 102 -3.37 28.15 -31.07
CA ARG A 102 -4.79 27.76 -31.09
C ARG A 102 -5.71 28.93 -30.76
N TYR A 103 -5.40 29.67 -29.69
CA TYR A 103 -6.20 30.80 -29.23
C TYR A 103 -6.13 31.99 -30.20
N TYR A 104 -4.95 32.27 -30.77
CA TYR A 104 -4.81 33.28 -31.81
C TYR A 104 -5.73 32.97 -32.98
N ASN A 105 -5.77 31.74 -33.47
CA ASN A 105 -6.64 31.36 -34.58
C ASN A 105 -8.14 31.54 -34.27
N SER A 106 -8.58 31.49 -33.00
CA SER A 106 -9.97 31.74 -32.63
C SER A 106 -10.33 33.23 -32.56
N VAL A 107 -9.37 34.12 -32.28
CA VAL A 107 -9.62 35.58 -32.16
C VAL A 107 -9.14 36.38 -33.36
N ALA A 108 -8.27 35.79 -34.20
CA ALA A 108 -7.59 36.47 -35.29
C ALA A 108 -8.50 37.02 -36.39
N VAL A 109 -9.76 36.60 -36.45
CA VAL A 109 -10.75 37.09 -37.45
C VAL A 109 -10.93 38.61 -37.36
N GLU A 110 -10.63 39.22 -36.22
CA GLU A 110 -10.80 40.65 -35.96
C GLU A 110 -9.58 41.51 -36.36
N TYR A 111 -8.47 40.89 -36.79
CA TYR A 111 -7.25 41.62 -37.15
C TYR A 111 -7.08 41.85 -38.66
N ASP A 112 -6.75 43.08 -39.04
CA ASP A 112 -6.44 43.47 -40.43
C ASP A 112 -5.19 42.75 -40.98
N LYS A 113 -4.25 42.39 -40.11
CA LYS A 113 -3.00 41.71 -40.46
C LYS A 113 -2.81 40.47 -39.61
N LEU A 114 -2.53 39.34 -40.26
CA LEU A 114 -2.38 38.03 -39.64
C LEU A 114 -0.94 37.54 -39.68
N TYR A 115 -0.41 37.14 -38.52
CA TYR A 115 0.87 36.46 -38.40
C TYR A 115 0.64 34.95 -38.40
N ARG A 116 1.11 34.25 -39.44
CA ARG A 116 0.84 32.81 -39.62
C ARG A 116 2.00 31.94 -39.16
N ASN A 117 3.21 32.48 -39.13
CA ASN A 117 4.42 31.71 -38.94
C ASN A 117 5.02 31.91 -37.54
N SER A 118 4.85 33.10 -36.95
CA SER A 118 5.51 33.53 -35.73
C SER A 118 4.55 33.61 -34.55
N SER A 119 4.57 32.60 -33.66
CA SER A 119 3.79 32.61 -32.41
C SER A 119 4.14 33.80 -31.50
N ILE A 120 5.33 34.39 -31.65
CA ILE A 120 5.72 35.58 -30.90
C ILE A 120 5.08 36.85 -31.45
N CYS A 121 4.91 36.95 -32.77
CA CYS A 121 4.15 38.05 -33.38
C CYS A 121 2.66 37.92 -33.05
N GLN A 122 2.11 36.70 -33.10
CA GLN A 122 0.75 36.41 -32.66
C GLN A 122 0.51 36.88 -31.22
N LEU A 123 1.40 36.49 -30.30
CA LEU A 123 1.29 36.87 -28.89
C LEU A 123 1.46 38.38 -28.67
N TYR A 124 2.40 39.01 -29.39
CA TYR A 124 2.63 40.45 -29.30
C TYR A 124 1.41 41.24 -29.78
N GLN A 125 0.81 40.84 -30.91
CA GLN A 125 -0.40 41.47 -31.43
C GLN A 125 -1.56 41.37 -30.44
N MET A 126 -1.82 40.18 -29.89
CA MET A 126 -2.86 39.99 -28.86
C MET A 126 -2.58 40.84 -27.61
N MET A 127 -1.34 40.87 -27.12
CA MET A 127 -0.99 41.69 -25.96
C MET A 127 -1.21 43.20 -26.20
N LYS A 128 -0.97 43.69 -27.43
CA LYS A 128 -1.17 45.09 -27.79
C LYS A 128 -2.65 45.46 -27.94
N ASP A 129 -3.45 44.51 -28.37
CA ASP A 129 -4.90 44.65 -28.49
C ASP A 129 -5.55 44.66 -27.10
N ASN A 130 -5.40 43.57 -26.34
CA ASN A 130 -5.89 43.48 -24.97
C ASN A 130 -5.03 42.53 -24.11
N SER A 131 -4.56 43.01 -22.96
CA SER A 131 -3.80 42.20 -22.00
C SER A 131 -4.57 41.01 -21.41
N ASP A 132 -5.89 41.00 -21.48
CA ASP A 132 -6.72 39.87 -21.03
C ASP A 132 -6.45 38.59 -21.84
N HIS A 133 -6.01 38.71 -23.10
CA HIS A 133 -5.63 37.55 -23.91
C HIS A 133 -4.54 36.70 -23.24
N ILE A 134 -3.58 37.31 -22.54
CA ILE A 134 -2.54 36.57 -21.82
C ILE A 134 -3.15 35.76 -20.66
N ASN A 135 -4.11 36.35 -19.94
CA ASN A 135 -4.81 35.66 -18.84
C ASN A 135 -5.67 34.51 -19.37
N GLU A 136 -6.33 34.70 -20.51
CA GLU A 136 -7.13 33.65 -21.15
C GLU A 136 -6.26 32.52 -21.67
N ILE A 137 -5.15 32.83 -22.36
CA ILE A 137 -4.17 31.83 -22.82
C ILE A 137 -3.60 31.06 -21.62
N TYR A 138 -3.27 31.76 -20.53
CA TYR A 138 -2.79 31.12 -19.32
C TYR A 138 -3.83 30.15 -18.73
N THR A 139 -5.10 30.57 -18.69
CA THR A 139 -6.21 29.74 -18.22
C THR A 139 -6.42 28.53 -19.11
N TRP A 140 -6.46 28.72 -20.43
CA TRP A 140 -6.58 27.63 -21.40
C TRP A 140 -5.43 26.64 -21.32
N TYR A 141 -4.20 27.12 -21.15
CA TYR A 141 -3.03 26.27 -20.97
C TYR A 141 -3.16 25.39 -19.71
N HIS A 142 -3.59 25.96 -18.59
CA HIS A 142 -3.83 25.21 -17.35
C HIS A 142 -5.01 24.23 -17.46
N TRP A 143 -6.01 24.57 -18.29
CA TRP A 143 -7.10 23.66 -18.59
C TRP A 143 -6.57 22.47 -19.41
N ASP A 144 -5.96 22.72 -20.56
CA ASP A 144 -5.45 21.70 -21.48
C ASP A 144 -4.36 20.80 -20.88
N SER A 145 -3.63 21.28 -19.88
CA SER A 145 -2.56 20.53 -19.21
C SER A 145 -3.04 19.70 -18.03
N LYS A 146 -4.32 19.83 -17.63
CA LYS A 146 -4.94 18.98 -16.62
C LYS A 146 -5.79 17.92 -17.31
N GLY A 147 -5.65 16.67 -16.87
CA GLY A 147 -6.50 15.57 -17.34
C GLY A 147 -8.00 15.79 -17.05
N THR A 148 -8.83 14.96 -17.67
CA THR A 148 -10.30 15.02 -17.58
C THR A 148 -10.80 14.98 -16.13
N GLY A 149 -11.72 15.89 -15.79
CA GLY A 149 -12.33 16.05 -14.47
C GLY A 149 -13.64 15.28 -14.29
N LYS A 150 -14.33 15.51 -13.16
CA LYS A 150 -15.69 14.98 -12.96
C LYS A 150 -16.68 15.78 -13.82
N GLN A 151 -17.52 15.09 -14.58
CA GLN A 151 -18.53 15.72 -15.45
C GLN A 151 -19.93 15.61 -14.85
N PHE A 152 -20.72 16.66 -15.06
CA PHE A 152 -22.10 16.76 -14.59
C PHE A 152 -22.98 17.28 -15.72
N LEU A 153 -24.18 16.73 -15.84
CA LEU A 153 -25.20 17.22 -16.76
C LEU A 153 -26.02 18.32 -16.08
N LEU A 154 -26.20 19.45 -16.76
CA LEU A 154 -27.11 20.50 -16.34
C LEU A 154 -28.53 20.14 -16.77
N ASN A 155 -29.42 19.85 -15.82
CA ASN A 155 -30.82 19.49 -16.12
C ASN A 155 -31.66 20.66 -16.64
N LYS A 156 -31.15 21.89 -16.55
CA LYS A 156 -31.73 23.10 -17.16
C LYS A 156 -30.66 23.82 -17.96
N ILE A 157 -31.04 24.32 -19.13
CA ILE A 157 -30.18 25.15 -19.98
C ILE A 157 -29.85 26.45 -19.23
N VAL A 158 -28.57 26.76 -19.14
CA VAL A 158 -28.06 28.00 -18.52
C VAL A 158 -27.48 28.89 -19.62
N THR A 159 -27.78 30.19 -19.58
CA THR A 159 -27.27 31.14 -20.57
C THR A 159 -25.83 31.56 -20.29
N PHE A 160 -25.06 31.83 -21.35
CA PHE A 160 -23.68 32.32 -21.25
C PHE A 160 -23.55 33.55 -20.35
N GLU A 161 -24.42 34.55 -20.55
CA GLU A 161 -24.44 35.78 -19.74
C GLU A 161 -24.57 35.49 -18.24
N LYS A 162 -25.36 34.48 -17.86
CA LYS A 162 -25.51 34.10 -16.45
C LYS A 162 -24.28 33.36 -15.92
N CYS A 163 -23.63 32.54 -16.74
CA CYS A 163 -22.38 31.87 -16.40
C CYS A 163 -21.23 32.85 -16.23
N LYS A 164 -21.10 33.83 -17.13
CA LYS A 164 -20.05 34.86 -17.13
C LYS A 164 -20.07 35.71 -15.85
N LYS A 165 -21.22 35.84 -15.20
CA LYS A 165 -21.36 36.51 -13.89
C LYS A 165 -20.58 35.80 -12.79
N ILE A 166 -20.32 34.50 -12.87
CA ILE A 166 -19.61 33.76 -11.80
C ILE A 166 -18.21 34.33 -11.52
N PRO A 167 -17.29 34.40 -12.51
CA PRO A 167 -15.97 34.97 -12.28
C PRO A 167 -15.95 36.51 -12.16
N THR A 168 -17.08 37.18 -12.43
CA THR A 168 -17.19 38.65 -12.47
C THR A 168 -18.12 39.16 -11.35
N GLU A 169 -19.40 39.42 -11.63
CA GLU A 169 -20.38 40.00 -10.71
C GLU A 169 -20.59 39.17 -9.43
N PHE A 170 -20.66 37.85 -9.55
CA PHE A 170 -20.88 36.92 -8.44
C PHE A 170 -19.57 36.43 -7.80
N LYS A 171 -18.42 37.00 -8.17
CA LYS A 171 -17.10 36.55 -7.69
C LYS A 171 -17.04 36.46 -6.16
N LYS A 172 -17.51 37.51 -5.48
CA LYS A 172 -17.47 37.58 -4.00
C LYS A 172 -18.36 36.50 -3.38
N ASP A 173 -19.60 36.40 -3.83
CA ASP A 173 -20.56 35.41 -3.36
C ASP A 173 -20.06 33.98 -3.59
N PHE A 174 -19.41 33.72 -4.73
CA PHE A 174 -18.82 32.43 -5.05
C PHE A 174 -17.67 32.08 -4.09
N VAL A 175 -16.73 33.01 -3.88
CA VAL A 175 -15.58 32.81 -2.98
C VAL A 175 -16.04 32.61 -1.53
N ASP A 176 -16.99 33.43 -1.06
CA ASP A 176 -17.53 33.34 0.30
C ASP A 176 -18.29 32.01 0.53
N PHE A 177 -18.99 31.53 -0.51
CA PHE A 177 -19.63 30.22 -0.49
C PHE A 177 -18.62 29.08 -0.41
N MET A 178 -17.54 29.14 -1.19
CA MET A 178 -16.46 28.15 -1.17
C MET A 178 -15.78 28.09 0.21
N HIS A 179 -15.45 29.24 0.80
CA HIS A 179 -14.87 29.34 2.14
C HIS A 179 -15.78 28.78 3.24
N SER A 180 -17.08 29.05 3.15
CA SER A 180 -18.05 28.54 4.13
C SER A 180 -18.22 27.02 4.07
N ASN A 181 -18.17 26.44 2.86
CA ASN A 181 -18.27 24.98 2.66
C ASN A 181 -16.93 24.24 2.84
N SER A 182 -15.84 24.95 3.17
CA SER A 182 -14.55 24.36 3.55
C SER A 182 -14.31 24.42 5.07
N ASN A 183 -15.37 24.48 5.89
CA ASN A 183 -15.31 24.69 7.34
C ASN A 183 -14.51 25.94 7.77
N LYS A 184 -14.40 26.95 6.90
CA LYS A 184 -13.58 28.16 7.13
C LYS A 184 -12.08 27.90 7.33
N GLU A 185 -11.57 26.73 6.92
CA GLU A 185 -10.15 26.38 7.02
C GLU A 185 -9.34 26.80 5.78
N SER A 186 -10.00 27.21 4.69
CA SER A 186 -9.35 27.46 3.40
C SER A 186 -9.87 28.73 2.74
N TYR A 187 -8.93 29.56 2.27
CA TYR A 187 -9.23 30.79 1.54
C TYR A 187 -9.18 30.54 0.04
N TYR A 188 -10.08 31.19 -0.69
CA TYR A 188 -10.23 31.04 -2.13
C TYR A 188 -10.17 32.41 -2.82
N ASP A 189 -9.73 32.43 -4.08
CA ASP A 189 -9.90 33.58 -4.96
C ASP A 189 -10.06 33.12 -6.42
N VAL A 190 -10.92 33.81 -7.17
CA VAL A 190 -11.00 33.61 -8.62
C VAL A 190 -9.81 34.30 -9.25
N PHE A 191 -8.90 33.49 -9.78
CA PHE A 191 -7.64 33.95 -10.37
C PHE A 191 -7.88 34.51 -11.77
N SER A 192 -8.49 33.71 -12.65
CA SER A 192 -8.74 34.07 -14.05
C SER A 192 -9.89 33.23 -14.62
N TYR A 193 -10.38 33.63 -15.79
CA TYR A 193 -11.32 32.87 -16.59
C TYR A 193 -10.98 33.01 -18.07
N ALA A 194 -11.49 32.12 -18.90
CA ALA A 194 -11.35 32.17 -20.34
C ALA A 194 -12.64 31.74 -21.03
N MET A 195 -12.84 32.26 -22.24
CA MET A 195 -14.06 32.05 -23.03
C MET A 195 -13.71 31.47 -24.40
N ASP A 196 -14.64 30.73 -24.98
CA ASP A 196 -14.62 30.28 -26.38
C ASP A 196 -15.98 30.60 -27.00
N GLY A 197 -16.05 31.80 -27.58
CA GLY A 197 -17.31 32.45 -27.96
C GLY A 197 -18.32 32.46 -26.80
N GLU A 198 -19.60 32.30 -27.13
CA GLU A 198 -20.70 32.17 -26.16
C GLU A 198 -20.97 30.71 -25.75
N ASN A 199 -20.08 29.78 -26.09
CA ASN A 199 -20.31 28.34 -25.93
C ASN A 199 -19.66 27.77 -24.68
N ARG A 200 -18.50 28.27 -24.28
CA ARG A 200 -17.73 27.72 -23.16
C ARG A 200 -17.15 28.79 -22.26
N LEU A 201 -17.22 28.53 -20.96
CA LEU A 201 -16.55 29.31 -19.92
C LEU A 201 -15.67 28.40 -19.08
N VAL A 202 -14.38 28.70 -19.01
CA VAL A 202 -13.43 28.05 -18.09
C VAL A 202 -13.08 29.02 -16.97
N VAL A 203 -13.17 28.58 -15.72
CA VAL A 203 -12.81 29.39 -14.54
C VAL A 203 -11.69 28.72 -13.77
N MET A 204 -10.69 29.50 -13.39
CA MET A 204 -9.55 29.10 -12.57
C MET A 204 -9.65 29.73 -11.17
N LEU A 205 -9.79 28.87 -10.17
CA LEU A 205 -9.88 29.23 -8.76
C LEU A 205 -8.58 28.84 -8.06
N TYR A 206 -8.04 29.73 -7.22
CA TYR A 206 -6.95 29.42 -6.32
C TYR A 206 -7.48 29.12 -4.93
N ARG A 207 -6.98 28.02 -4.35
CA ARG A 207 -7.08 27.72 -2.93
C ARG A 207 -5.74 28.02 -2.28
N GLN A 208 -5.73 28.79 -1.20
CA GLN A 208 -4.53 29.01 -0.39
C GLN A 208 -4.16 27.72 0.37
N ILE A 209 -2.93 27.25 0.20
CA ILE A 209 -2.36 26.07 0.86
C ILE A 209 -1.55 26.47 2.08
N SER A 210 -0.70 27.49 1.94
CA SER A 210 0.14 28.00 3.02
C SER A 210 0.34 29.51 2.86
N ASP A 211 0.64 30.18 3.98
CA ASP A 211 0.98 31.60 4.04
C ASP A 211 2.11 31.76 5.05
N VAL A 212 3.34 31.72 4.53
CA VAL A 212 4.56 31.66 5.34
C VAL A 212 5.56 32.70 4.86
N ILE A 213 6.35 33.25 5.78
CA ILE A 213 7.51 34.07 5.43
C ILE A 213 8.66 33.11 5.11
N ARG A 214 9.22 33.20 3.90
CA ARG A 214 10.38 32.41 3.49
C ARG A 214 11.65 33.27 3.54
N PRO A 215 12.76 32.77 4.09
CA PRO A 215 14.05 33.43 3.93
C PRO A 215 14.46 33.39 2.46
N ASP A 216 14.95 34.51 1.96
CA ASP A 216 15.51 34.67 0.61
C ASP A 216 16.92 35.27 0.71
N PHE A 217 17.67 35.28 -0.39
CA PHE A 217 19.02 35.81 -0.44
C PHE A 217 19.09 37.31 -0.11
N ASP A 218 18.11 38.08 -0.57
CA ASP A 218 18.05 39.54 -0.36
C ASP A 218 17.23 39.90 0.90
N GLU A 219 15.92 39.63 0.89
CA GLU A 219 15.03 39.88 2.02
C GLU A 219 13.96 38.79 2.17
N PRO A 220 13.58 38.39 3.41
CA PRO A 220 12.51 37.43 3.62
C PRO A 220 11.19 37.94 3.01
N PHE A 221 10.56 37.14 2.17
CA PHE A 221 9.28 37.50 1.54
C PHE A 221 8.13 36.62 2.02
N ARG A 222 6.93 37.22 2.07
CA ARG A 222 5.69 36.48 2.36
C ARG A 222 5.28 35.66 1.14
N ASN A 223 5.27 34.35 1.27
CA ASN A 223 4.85 33.42 0.23
C ASN A 223 3.46 32.84 0.53
N LYS A 224 2.49 33.13 -0.35
CA LYS A 224 1.17 32.51 -0.34
C LYS A 224 1.11 31.40 -1.37
N GLU A 225 1.32 30.17 -0.93
CA GLU A 225 1.23 29.01 -1.81
C GLU A 225 -0.23 28.74 -2.16
N VAL A 226 -0.51 28.47 -3.43
CA VAL A 226 -1.85 28.23 -3.93
C VAL A 226 -1.94 26.94 -4.74
N ALA A 227 -3.09 26.27 -4.67
CA ALA A 227 -3.42 25.15 -5.53
C ALA A 227 -4.53 25.55 -6.53
N PRO A 228 -4.33 25.31 -7.85
CA PRO A 228 -5.33 25.62 -8.85
C PRO A 228 -6.45 24.58 -8.90
N ILE A 229 -7.69 25.04 -8.82
CA ILE A 229 -8.93 24.30 -9.05
C ILE A 229 -9.58 24.89 -10.30
N MET A 230 -10.07 24.06 -11.22
CA MET A 230 -10.67 24.56 -12.45
C MET A 230 -12.03 23.93 -12.69
N PHE A 231 -12.94 24.68 -13.30
CA PHE A 231 -14.17 24.12 -13.84
C PHE A 231 -14.52 24.78 -15.17
N GLN A 232 -15.16 24.02 -16.05
CA GLN A 232 -15.67 24.48 -17.33
C GLN A 232 -17.18 24.28 -17.37
N ILE A 233 -17.90 25.29 -17.86
CA ILE A 233 -19.31 25.18 -18.24
C ILE A 233 -19.37 25.20 -19.77
N ASP A 234 -19.73 24.06 -20.37
CA ASP A 234 -20.05 23.94 -21.79
C ASP A 234 -21.56 24.10 -21.96
N ILE A 235 -21.97 25.25 -22.48
CA ILE A 235 -23.37 25.65 -22.62
C ILE A 235 -24.01 24.93 -23.79
N SER A 236 -23.26 24.70 -24.88
CA SER A 236 -23.75 23.99 -26.06
C SER A 236 -24.12 22.54 -25.73
N ASN A 237 -23.33 21.89 -24.87
CA ASN A 237 -23.54 20.50 -24.46
C ASN A 237 -24.29 20.35 -23.12
N ASN A 238 -24.56 21.45 -22.42
CA ASN A 238 -25.10 21.45 -21.04
C ASN A 238 -24.26 20.60 -20.06
N ILE A 239 -22.93 20.71 -20.14
CA ILE A 239 -22.00 19.94 -19.30
C ILE A 239 -21.20 20.88 -18.40
N LEU A 240 -21.10 20.52 -17.12
CA LEU A 240 -20.13 21.08 -16.18
C LEU A 240 -19.01 20.06 -15.97
N GLU A 241 -17.76 20.47 -16.18
CA GLU A 241 -16.59 19.66 -15.85
C GLU A 241 -15.80 20.31 -14.71
N ILE A 242 -15.47 19.58 -13.66
CA ILE A 242 -14.68 20.07 -12.52
C ILE A 242 -13.37 19.29 -12.40
N ARG A 243 -12.24 20.00 -12.56
CA ARG A 243 -10.86 19.49 -12.44
C ARG A 243 -10.27 19.95 -11.09
N SER A 244 -10.36 19.08 -10.09
CA SER A 244 -9.81 19.28 -8.74
C SER A 244 -9.26 17.98 -8.17
N LYS A 245 -8.19 18.07 -7.37
CA LYS A 245 -7.71 16.94 -6.54
C LYS A 245 -8.50 16.80 -5.23
N PHE A 246 -9.24 17.84 -4.83
CA PHE A 246 -9.94 17.90 -3.55
C PHE A 246 -11.44 17.65 -3.75
N GLN A 247 -11.98 16.61 -3.10
CA GLN A 247 -13.39 16.21 -3.27
C GLN A 247 -14.39 17.22 -2.70
N ARG A 248 -14.06 17.86 -1.56
CA ARG A 248 -14.94 18.87 -0.95
C ARG A 248 -15.20 20.02 -1.91
N GLU A 249 -14.19 20.51 -2.60
CA GLU A 249 -14.31 21.62 -3.55
C GLU A 249 -15.12 21.25 -4.79
N LYS A 250 -15.06 19.99 -5.24
CA LYS A 250 -15.98 19.51 -6.30
C LYS A 250 -17.43 19.59 -5.84
N ILE A 251 -17.72 19.13 -4.62
CA ILE A 251 -19.05 19.19 -4.02
C ILE A 251 -19.50 20.65 -3.83
N SER A 252 -18.62 21.54 -3.36
CA SER A 252 -18.93 22.95 -3.14
C SER A 252 -19.22 23.69 -4.44
N ILE A 253 -18.41 23.50 -5.48
CA ILE A 253 -18.65 24.10 -6.81
C ILE A 253 -19.98 23.61 -7.36
N LYS A 254 -20.25 22.30 -7.29
CA LYS A 254 -21.54 21.72 -7.69
C LYS A 254 -22.72 22.40 -6.98
N LYS A 255 -22.71 22.42 -5.64
CA LYS A 255 -23.77 23.03 -4.81
C LYS A 255 -23.97 24.52 -5.12
N TYR A 256 -22.88 25.26 -5.35
CA TYR A 256 -22.97 26.68 -5.69
C TYR A 256 -23.71 26.89 -7.02
N LEU A 257 -23.37 26.10 -8.04
CA LEU A 257 -23.99 26.21 -9.37
C LEU A 257 -25.45 25.76 -9.35
N GLU A 258 -25.78 24.70 -8.61
CA GLU A 258 -27.18 24.26 -8.39
C GLU A 258 -28.02 25.39 -7.77
N LYS A 259 -27.48 26.03 -6.71
CA LYS A 259 -28.13 27.17 -6.05
C LYS A 259 -28.27 28.37 -6.98
N THR A 260 -27.20 28.76 -7.67
CA THR A 260 -27.13 29.97 -8.50
C THR A 260 -28.02 29.87 -9.75
N PHE A 261 -28.11 28.68 -10.33
CA PHE A 261 -28.88 28.44 -11.54
C PHE A 261 -30.25 27.82 -11.31
N ALA A 262 -30.61 27.51 -10.05
CA ALA A 262 -31.84 26.80 -9.70
C ALA A 262 -32.03 25.53 -10.57
N THR A 263 -30.94 24.78 -10.69
CA THR A 263 -30.84 23.54 -11.46
C THR A 263 -30.33 22.40 -10.56
N ASN A 264 -30.48 21.17 -11.03
CA ASN A 264 -29.83 20.00 -10.44
C ASN A 264 -28.70 19.57 -11.36
N LEU A 265 -27.56 19.19 -10.77
CA LEU A 265 -26.42 18.64 -11.47
C LEU A 265 -26.36 17.14 -11.21
N THR A 266 -26.69 16.35 -12.23
CA THR A 266 -26.53 14.89 -12.17
C THR A 266 -25.10 14.57 -12.56
N GLU A 267 -24.37 13.83 -11.71
CA GLU A 267 -23.04 13.35 -12.11
C GLU A 267 -23.22 12.45 -13.33
N ILE A 268 -22.46 12.72 -14.38
CA ILE A 268 -22.40 11.80 -15.52
C ILE A 268 -21.52 10.66 -15.03
N GLU A 269 -22.17 9.66 -14.43
CA GLU A 269 -21.47 8.43 -14.09
C GLU A 269 -20.97 7.80 -15.39
N PRO A 270 -19.67 7.43 -15.46
CA PRO A 270 -19.17 6.74 -16.62
C PRO A 270 -19.98 5.46 -16.80
N GLU A 271 -20.65 5.32 -17.94
CA GLU A 271 -21.40 4.12 -18.30
C GLU A 271 -20.52 2.87 -18.05
N LEU A 272 -20.99 1.96 -17.18
CA LEU A 272 -20.26 0.75 -16.83
C LEU A 272 -20.15 -0.16 -18.06
N PHE A 273 -18.92 -0.37 -18.53
CA PHE A 273 -18.66 -1.20 -19.68
C PHE A 273 -18.56 -2.68 -19.27
N THR A 274 -19.50 -3.48 -19.79
CA THR A 274 -19.59 -4.92 -19.53
C THR A 274 -19.48 -5.77 -20.81
N LYS A 275 -19.28 -5.17 -21.99
CA LYS A 275 -19.39 -5.86 -23.29
C LYS A 275 -18.13 -6.63 -23.74
N TYR A 276 -17.17 -6.91 -22.86
CA TYR A 276 -15.96 -7.69 -23.18
C TYR A 276 -16.08 -9.18 -22.79
N GLN A 277 -15.21 -10.02 -23.34
CA GLN A 277 -15.04 -11.43 -22.98
C GLN A 277 -13.68 -11.63 -22.28
N PRO A 278 -13.62 -12.20 -21.06
CA PRO A 278 -12.37 -12.37 -20.31
C PRO A 278 -11.27 -13.08 -21.10
N GLU A 279 -11.56 -14.22 -21.73
CA GLU A 279 -10.57 -14.99 -22.49
C GLU A 279 -9.97 -14.21 -23.66
N LYS A 280 -10.80 -13.47 -24.41
CA LYS A 280 -10.31 -12.61 -25.50
C LYS A 280 -9.42 -11.47 -25.01
N LEU A 281 -9.69 -10.94 -23.82
CA LEU A 281 -8.85 -9.91 -23.21
C LEU A 281 -7.51 -10.51 -22.75
N LYS A 282 -7.53 -11.72 -22.16
CA LYS A 282 -6.32 -12.47 -21.81
C LYS A 282 -5.46 -12.71 -23.06
N GLU A 283 -6.04 -13.24 -24.13
CA GLU A 283 -5.36 -13.46 -25.41
C GLU A 283 -4.77 -12.15 -25.98
N ALA A 284 -5.51 -11.03 -25.89
CA ALA A 284 -5.03 -9.73 -26.37
C ALA A 284 -3.82 -9.20 -25.60
N ILE A 285 -3.76 -9.42 -24.29
CA ILE A 285 -2.69 -8.93 -23.41
C ILE A 285 -1.51 -9.90 -23.37
N LEU A 286 -1.78 -11.19 -23.23
CA LEU A 286 -0.76 -12.22 -23.00
C LEU A 286 -0.20 -12.77 -24.32
N GLU A 287 -1.01 -12.85 -25.38
CA GLU A 287 -0.57 -13.40 -26.67
C GLU A 287 -0.48 -12.36 -27.79
N GLY A 288 -1.02 -11.16 -27.57
CA GLY A 288 -1.07 -10.08 -28.55
C GLY A 288 -2.13 -10.27 -29.65
N ILE A 289 -3.07 -11.20 -29.46
CA ILE A 289 -4.13 -11.52 -30.43
C ILE A 289 -5.34 -10.63 -30.16
N THR A 290 -5.72 -9.79 -31.13
CA THR A 290 -6.84 -8.86 -30.91
C THR A 290 -8.18 -9.61 -30.81
N PRO A 291 -9.18 -9.10 -30.06
CA PRO A 291 -10.47 -9.78 -29.86
C PRO A 291 -11.26 -10.11 -31.14
N ASN A 292 -10.97 -9.38 -32.22
CA ASN A 292 -11.58 -9.55 -33.54
C ASN A 292 -10.60 -10.18 -34.56
N GLY A 293 -9.37 -10.51 -34.18
CA GLY A 293 -8.35 -11.09 -35.06
C GLY A 293 -7.73 -10.13 -36.09
N HIS A 294 -8.10 -8.85 -36.07
CA HIS A 294 -7.57 -7.82 -36.97
C HIS A 294 -6.34 -7.14 -36.38
N GLU A 295 -5.29 -6.97 -37.18
CA GLU A 295 -4.10 -6.23 -36.79
C GLU A 295 -4.41 -4.73 -36.68
N VAL A 296 -3.99 -4.10 -35.58
CA VAL A 296 -4.16 -2.66 -35.35
C VAL A 296 -2.92 -1.93 -35.84
N GLN A 297 -3.07 -1.19 -36.94
CA GLN A 297 -1.97 -0.41 -37.52
C GLN A 297 -1.65 0.83 -36.67
N ASP A 298 -0.39 1.24 -36.67
CA ASP A 298 0.10 2.46 -36.02
C ASP A 298 -0.27 2.57 -34.52
N PHE A 299 -0.14 1.46 -33.79
CA PHE A 299 -0.37 1.40 -32.35
C PHE A 299 0.49 0.30 -31.69
N ILE A 300 1.71 0.66 -31.29
CA ILE A 300 2.69 -0.27 -30.73
C ILE A 300 2.73 -0.12 -29.21
N ILE A 301 2.65 -1.22 -28.47
CA ILE A 301 2.83 -1.24 -27.01
C ILE A 301 4.31 -1.40 -26.72
N ASN A 302 4.99 -0.34 -26.26
CA ASN A 302 6.43 -0.38 -25.98
C ASN A 302 6.76 -0.60 -24.49
N LYS A 303 5.74 -0.57 -23.62
CA LYS A 303 5.87 -0.93 -22.21
C LYS A 303 4.57 -1.49 -21.66
N ILE A 304 4.67 -2.50 -20.80
CA ILE A 304 3.56 -2.95 -19.94
C ILE A 304 4.10 -3.24 -18.53
N VAL A 305 3.31 -2.90 -17.52
CA VAL A 305 3.61 -3.16 -16.11
C VAL A 305 2.48 -3.98 -15.50
N PHE A 306 2.84 -5.12 -14.91
CA PHE A 306 1.93 -5.98 -14.16
C PHE A 306 2.12 -5.75 -12.65
N ARG A 307 1.02 -5.67 -11.89
CA ARG A 307 1.01 -5.47 -10.43
C ARG A 307 1.55 -6.67 -9.67
N SER A 308 1.22 -7.85 -10.15
CA SER A 308 1.52 -9.15 -9.55
C SER A 308 2.05 -10.11 -10.60
N SER A 309 2.64 -11.21 -10.13
CA SER A 309 3.04 -12.33 -10.98
C SER A 309 2.83 -13.66 -10.25
N PRO A 310 2.72 -14.79 -10.98
CA PRO A 310 2.68 -16.13 -10.39
C PRO A 310 4.01 -16.56 -9.72
N LEU A 311 5.06 -15.76 -9.78
CA LEU A 311 6.36 -16.06 -9.18
C LEU A 311 6.29 -16.01 -7.64
N ILE A 312 7.26 -16.67 -6.98
CA ILE A 312 7.38 -16.66 -5.51
C ILE A 312 7.50 -15.21 -5.01
N ASN A 313 6.69 -14.85 -4.02
CA ASN A 313 6.49 -13.49 -3.47
C ASN A 313 5.75 -12.51 -4.40
N SER A 314 5.18 -12.99 -5.50
CA SER A 314 4.32 -12.25 -6.44
C SER A 314 4.82 -10.84 -6.81
N PRO A 315 6.08 -10.67 -7.25
CA PRO A 315 6.62 -9.37 -7.60
C PRO A 315 5.89 -8.73 -8.78
N SER A 316 5.90 -7.40 -8.84
CA SER A 316 5.54 -6.65 -10.04
C SER A 316 6.55 -6.90 -11.16
N LEU A 317 6.06 -7.02 -12.41
CA LEU A 317 6.87 -7.27 -13.59
C LEU A 317 6.74 -6.15 -14.61
N ILE A 318 7.87 -5.76 -15.21
CA ILE A 318 7.94 -4.68 -16.20
C ILE A 318 8.57 -5.22 -17.48
N PHE A 319 7.84 -5.11 -18.59
CA PHE A 319 8.37 -5.36 -19.94
C PHE A 319 8.49 -4.02 -20.65
N GLN A 320 9.68 -3.69 -21.14
CA GLN A 320 9.94 -2.40 -21.77
C GLN A 320 10.95 -2.53 -22.92
N LEU A 321 10.60 -1.95 -24.07
CA LEU A 321 11.48 -1.79 -25.22
C LEU A 321 11.53 -0.32 -25.64
N ASN A 322 12.71 0.15 -26.05
CA ASN A 322 12.86 1.53 -26.53
C ASN A 322 12.16 1.75 -27.88
N ASN A 323 12.28 0.77 -28.78
CA ASN A 323 11.64 0.73 -30.10
C ASN A 323 11.21 -0.72 -30.37
N GLY A 324 9.91 -1.00 -30.28
CA GLY A 324 9.36 -2.34 -30.54
C GLY A 324 8.11 -2.61 -29.71
N ASP A 325 7.38 -3.65 -30.11
CA ASP A 325 6.25 -4.18 -29.35
C ASP A 325 6.75 -5.13 -28.26
N VAL A 326 6.29 -4.94 -27.01
CA VAL A 326 6.65 -5.82 -25.88
C VAL A 326 5.77 -7.07 -25.79
N LEU A 327 4.63 -7.12 -26.48
CA LEU A 327 3.70 -8.25 -26.41
C LEU A 327 4.34 -9.61 -26.74
N PRO A 328 5.29 -9.74 -27.69
CA PRO A 328 6.02 -11.00 -27.89
C PRO A 328 6.82 -11.45 -26.66
N SER A 329 7.39 -10.52 -25.89
CA SER A 329 8.09 -10.82 -24.64
C SER A 329 7.13 -11.19 -23.51
N VAL A 330 5.95 -10.56 -23.48
CA VAL A 330 4.86 -10.96 -22.56
C VAL A 330 4.40 -12.38 -22.86
N LYS A 331 4.26 -12.73 -24.15
CA LYS A 331 3.91 -14.08 -24.58
C LYS A 331 4.92 -15.13 -24.14
N ASP A 332 6.22 -14.89 -24.36
CA ASP A 332 7.27 -15.80 -23.87
C ASP A 332 7.22 -15.94 -22.34
N ALA A 333 7.03 -14.84 -21.61
CA ALA A 333 6.89 -14.89 -20.15
C ALA A 333 5.64 -15.65 -19.69
N HIS A 334 4.50 -15.49 -20.38
CA HIS A 334 3.28 -16.24 -20.09
C HIS A 334 3.47 -17.75 -20.33
N THR A 335 4.11 -18.14 -21.45
CA THR A 335 4.42 -19.56 -21.73
C THR A 335 5.38 -20.19 -20.72
N ARG A 336 6.13 -19.38 -19.97
CA ARG A 336 7.01 -19.78 -18.87
C ARG A 336 6.37 -19.61 -17.50
N GLU A 337 5.05 -19.38 -17.43
CA GLU A 337 4.29 -19.21 -16.20
C GLU A 337 4.80 -18.04 -15.32
N CYS A 338 5.49 -17.07 -15.93
CA CYS A 338 6.02 -15.90 -15.23
C CYS A 338 5.00 -14.77 -15.15
N VAL A 339 4.00 -14.76 -16.04
CA VAL A 339 2.92 -13.78 -16.09
C VAL A 339 1.61 -14.52 -16.36
N ASP A 340 0.56 -14.17 -15.63
CA ASP A 340 -0.81 -14.53 -15.96
C ASP A 340 -1.71 -13.32 -15.71
N LEU A 341 -2.92 -13.34 -16.26
CA LEU A 341 -3.94 -12.31 -16.10
C LEU A 341 -5.14 -12.91 -15.38
N GLU A 342 -5.07 -12.97 -14.04
CA GLU A 342 -6.18 -13.43 -13.19
C GLU A 342 -7.30 -12.39 -13.14
N SER A 343 -6.98 -11.13 -13.42
CA SER A 343 -7.85 -9.98 -13.33
C SER A 343 -7.38 -8.86 -14.25
N ILE A 344 -8.30 -7.99 -14.69
CA ILE A 344 -7.91 -6.75 -15.39
C ILE A 344 -7.05 -5.85 -14.47
N LYS A 345 -7.23 -5.96 -13.15
CA LYS A 345 -6.52 -5.15 -12.15
C LYS A 345 -5.02 -5.40 -12.15
N ASP A 346 -4.60 -6.56 -12.63
CA ASP A 346 -3.19 -6.97 -12.68
C ASP A 346 -2.40 -6.09 -13.64
N ILE A 347 -3.06 -5.39 -14.58
CA ILE A 347 -2.42 -4.41 -15.45
C ILE A 347 -2.34 -3.08 -14.70
N GLU A 348 -1.12 -2.64 -14.38
CA GLU A 348 -0.88 -1.34 -13.75
C GLU A 348 -0.86 -0.20 -14.77
N SER A 349 -0.08 -0.37 -15.84
CA SER A 349 0.07 0.64 -16.87
C SER A 349 0.58 0.05 -18.18
N LEU A 350 0.27 0.76 -19.26
CA LEU A 350 0.70 0.46 -20.63
C LEU A 350 1.31 1.73 -21.20
N ALA A 351 2.42 1.65 -21.92
CA ALA A 351 2.87 2.74 -22.77
C ALA A 351 2.75 2.32 -24.22
N PHE A 352 2.31 3.26 -25.05
CA PHE A 352 2.16 3.05 -26.47
C PHE A 352 2.86 4.14 -27.28
N LYS A 353 3.11 3.81 -28.54
CA LYS A 353 3.69 4.69 -29.55
C LYS A 353 2.89 4.58 -30.85
N THR A 354 2.49 5.72 -31.37
CA THR A 354 1.95 5.91 -32.72
C THR A 354 2.90 6.83 -33.50
N SER A 355 2.64 7.01 -34.79
CA SER A 355 3.33 7.96 -35.65
C SER A 355 3.21 9.41 -35.16
N LYS A 356 2.13 9.73 -34.44
CA LYS A 356 1.82 11.09 -33.96
C LYS A 356 2.25 11.32 -32.52
N VAL A 357 2.12 10.32 -31.63
CA VAL A 357 2.29 10.51 -30.18
C VAL A 357 2.86 9.29 -29.47
N SER A 358 3.45 9.53 -28.30
CA SER A 358 3.74 8.47 -27.33
C SER A 358 3.23 8.90 -25.95
N ARG A 359 2.50 8.00 -25.30
CA ARG A 359 1.80 8.25 -24.03
C ARG A 359 1.74 6.99 -23.17
N THR A 360 1.50 7.20 -21.89
CA THR A 360 1.22 6.14 -20.92
C THR A 360 -0.26 6.14 -20.57
N ILE A 361 -0.85 4.96 -20.60
CA ILE A 361 -2.18 4.64 -20.12
C ILE A 361 -2.02 4.06 -18.71
N ARG A 362 -2.72 4.63 -17.73
CA ARG A 362 -2.70 4.21 -16.33
C ARG A 362 -4.00 3.50 -15.98
N SER A 363 -3.89 2.38 -15.29
CA SER A 363 -5.01 1.66 -14.70
C SER A 363 -5.30 2.18 -13.30
N THR A 364 -6.53 2.62 -13.08
CA THR A 364 -7.04 3.00 -11.76
C THR A 364 -8.06 1.96 -11.32
N VAL A 365 -7.82 1.34 -10.16
CA VAL A 365 -8.73 0.37 -9.53
C VAL A 365 -9.60 1.10 -8.51
N PHE A 366 -10.91 0.92 -8.58
CA PHE A 366 -11.91 1.51 -7.68
C PHE A 366 -12.23 0.56 -6.52
N ASP A 367 -12.95 1.06 -5.51
CA ASP A 367 -13.23 0.31 -4.28
C ASP A 367 -14.13 -0.91 -4.51
N ASP A 368 -14.97 -0.87 -5.55
CA ASP A 368 -15.83 -1.95 -6.03
C ASP A 368 -15.10 -2.98 -6.92
N GLY A 369 -13.79 -2.80 -7.11
CA GLY A 369 -12.97 -3.63 -8.00
C GLY A 369 -13.06 -3.27 -9.48
N ASN A 370 -13.92 -2.31 -9.86
CA ASN A 370 -14.00 -1.84 -11.24
C ASN A 370 -12.74 -1.05 -11.61
N ILE A 371 -12.46 -0.96 -12.91
CA ILE A 371 -11.18 -0.43 -13.40
C ILE A 371 -11.43 0.64 -14.47
N MET A 372 -10.59 1.66 -14.49
CA MET A 372 -10.54 2.64 -15.57
C MET A 372 -9.13 2.77 -16.10
N PHE A 373 -8.98 2.56 -17.41
CA PHE A 373 -7.76 2.90 -18.14
C PHE A 373 -7.84 4.35 -18.60
N SER A 374 -6.98 5.20 -18.04
CA SER A 374 -6.91 6.62 -18.35
C SER A 374 -5.63 6.97 -19.08
N ILE A 375 -5.73 7.82 -20.09
CA ILE A 375 -4.58 8.39 -20.80
C ILE A 375 -4.39 9.85 -20.40
N ASP A 376 -3.14 10.29 -20.28
CA ASP A 376 -2.84 11.72 -20.26
C ASP A 376 -3.06 12.32 -21.65
N ASP A 377 -4.25 12.86 -21.86
CA ASP A 377 -4.68 13.50 -23.10
C ASP A 377 -4.22 14.97 -23.22
N SER A 378 -3.38 15.43 -22.29
CA SER A 378 -2.89 16.82 -22.29
C SER A 378 -2.20 17.18 -23.60
N GLY A 379 -2.69 18.26 -24.23
CA GLY A 379 -2.17 18.79 -25.49
C GLY A 379 -2.37 17.90 -26.72
N LEU A 380 -3.30 16.93 -26.67
CA LEU A 380 -3.74 16.14 -27.83
C LEU A 380 -4.93 16.79 -28.54
N GLU A 381 -4.93 16.73 -29.87
CA GLU A 381 -6.08 17.14 -30.68
C GLU A 381 -7.22 16.12 -30.56
N SER A 382 -8.48 16.57 -30.64
CA SER A 382 -9.67 15.72 -30.45
C SER A 382 -9.73 14.54 -31.43
N GLU A 383 -9.29 14.73 -32.68
CA GLU A 383 -9.22 13.65 -33.68
C GLU A 383 -8.19 12.59 -33.32
N VAL A 384 -7.01 13.01 -32.84
CA VAL A 384 -5.95 12.11 -32.38
C VAL A 384 -6.38 11.34 -31.14
N LYS A 385 -7.09 12.01 -30.22
CA LYS A 385 -7.67 11.36 -29.03
C LYS A 385 -8.64 10.25 -29.44
N LYS A 386 -9.58 10.53 -30.35
CA LYS A 386 -10.56 9.56 -30.82
C LYS A 386 -9.90 8.37 -31.54
N ASP A 387 -8.90 8.62 -32.40
CA ASP A 387 -8.12 7.56 -33.05
C ASP A 387 -7.43 6.63 -32.04
N ILE A 388 -6.87 7.19 -30.97
CA ILE A 388 -6.24 6.41 -29.89
C ILE A 388 -7.28 5.57 -29.13
N GLU A 389 -8.43 6.14 -28.80
CA GLU A 389 -9.52 5.45 -28.10
C GLU A 389 -10.05 4.28 -28.94
N ASP A 390 -10.25 4.49 -30.25
CA ASP A 390 -10.71 3.46 -31.19
C ASP A 390 -9.66 2.35 -31.36
N LYS A 391 -8.38 2.70 -31.54
CA LYS A 391 -7.28 1.72 -31.66
C LYS A 391 -7.10 0.89 -30.39
N PHE A 392 -7.20 1.52 -29.22
CA PHE A 392 -7.11 0.81 -27.94
C PHE A 392 -8.26 -0.18 -27.76
N LEU A 393 -9.50 0.25 -28.08
CA LEU A 393 -10.68 -0.61 -28.05
C LEU A 393 -10.56 -1.78 -29.04
N MET A 394 -10.04 -1.53 -30.24
CA MET A 394 -9.79 -2.60 -31.23
C MET A 394 -8.71 -3.58 -30.78
N LYS A 395 -7.65 -3.09 -30.12
CA LYS A 395 -6.52 -3.92 -29.69
C LYS A 395 -6.88 -4.82 -28.51
N PHE A 396 -7.60 -4.31 -27.51
CA PHE A 396 -7.84 -5.02 -26.24
C PHE A 396 -9.32 -5.35 -25.98
N GLY A 397 -10.27 -4.79 -26.74
CA GLY A 397 -11.70 -5.03 -26.53
C GLY A 397 -12.30 -4.32 -25.32
N ILE A 398 -11.56 -3.41 -24.71
CA ILE A 398 -11.97 -2.59 -23.57
C ILE A 398 -11.71 -1.10 -23.85
N PRO A 399 -12.58 -0.18 -23.37
CA PRO A 399 -12.47 1.25 -23.66
C PRO A 399 -11.43 1.97 -22.78
N LEU A 400 -10.95 3.12 -23.26
CA LEU A 400 -10.29 4.13 -22.42
C LEU A 400 -11.33 5.06 -21.78
N ASN A 401 -10.95 5.67 -20.66
CA ASN A 401 -11.69 6.73 -19.96
C ASN A 401 -13.16 6.35 -19.60
N LYS A 402 -13.45 5.05 -19.49
CA LYS A 402 -14.73 4.51 -19.01
C LYS A 402 -14.50 3.51 -17.89
N LEU A 403 -15.48 3.38 -17.00
CA LEU A 403 -15.48 2.33 -15.98
C LEU A 403 -15.71 0.98 -16.66
N ILE A 404 -14.84 0.02 -16.38
CA ILE A 404 -14.92 -1.34 -16.90
C ILE A 404 -15.24 -2.25 -15.73
N SER A 405 -16.30 -3.05 -15.88
CA SER A 405 -16.65 -4.00 -14.84
C SER A 405 -15.62 -5.10 -14.75
N ASN A 406 -15.00 -5.30 -13.59
CA ASN A 406 -14.06 -6.41 -13.40
C ASN A 406 -14.76 -7.71 -12.96
N SER A 407 -16.06 -7.66 -12.71
CA SER A 407 -16.90 -8.75 -12.18
C SER A 407 -16.96 -10.02 -13.05
N LYS A 408 -16.41 -10.00 -14.28
CA LYS A 408 -16.33 -11.23 -15.10
C LYS A 408 -15.14 -12.11 -14.74
N PHE A 409 -14.12 -11.56 -14.08
CA PHE A 409 -12.99 -12.30 -13.53
C PHE A 409 -13.27 -12.76 -12.09
N VAL A 410 -12.70 -13.88 -11.66
CA VAL A 410 -12.90 -14.41 -10.29
C VAL A 410 -12.40 -13.42 -9.24
N ALA A 411 -11.20 -12.87 -9.42
CA ALA A 411 -10.64 -11.85 -8.54
C ALA A 411 -11.45 -10.54 -8.54
N GLY A 412 -12.04 -10.16 -9.68
CA GLY A 412 -12.93 -8.99 -9.73
C GLY A 412 -14.27 -9.22 -9.03
N LYS A 413 -14.83 -10.44 -9.06
CA LYS A 413 -15.99 -10.80 -8.23
C LYS A 413 -15.65 -10.80 -6.74
N ALA A 414 -14.44 -11.22 -6.38
CA ALA A 414 -13.96 -11.16 -5.01
C ALA A 414 -13.91 -9.73 -4.49
N ASP A 415 -13.29 -8.81 -5.25
CA ASP A 415 -13.25 -7.38 -4.90
C ASP A 415 -14.64 -6.78 -4.71
N LEU A 416 -15.57 -7.09 -5.63
CA LEU A 416 -16.96 -6.64 -5.53
C LEU A 416 -17.67 -7.23 -4.31
N THR A 417 -17.42 -8.51 -3.99
CA THR A 417 -17.97 -9.15 -2.77
C THR A 417 -17.50 -8.43 -1.52
N ASP A 418 -16.20 -8.15 -1.42
CA ASP A 418 -15.63 -7.44 -0.28
C ASP A 418 -16.19 -6.01 -0.18
N TYR A 419 -16.34 -5.31 -1.31
CA TYR A 419 -16.97 -3.99 -1.37
C TYR A 419 -18.40 -4.00 -0.83
N LEU A 420 -19.25 -4.92 -1.31
CA LEU A 420 -20.64 -5.03 -0.84
C LEU A 420 -20.70 -5.28 0.66
N MET A 421 -19.73 -6.01 1.21
CA MET A 421 -19.60 -6.26 2.64
C MET A 421 -19.04 -5.07 3.43
N THR A 422 -18.59 -3.99 2.80
CA THR A 422 -18.23 -2.74 3.51
C THR A 422 -19.41 -1.79 3.69
N LEU A 423 -20.54 -2.04 3.01
CA LEU A 423 -21.69 -1.14 3.02
C LEU A 423 -22.45 -1.28 4.35
N SER A 424 -22.78 -0.13 4.95
CA SER A 424 -23.62 -0.07 6.16
C SER A 424 -25.11 0.11 5.85
N PHE A 425 -25.44 0.50 4.62
CA PHE A 425 -26.80 0.75 4.16
C PHE A 425 -26.97 0.25 2.73
N LYS A 426 -28.19 -0.14 2.39
CA LYS A 426 -28.56 -0.55 1.03
C LYS A 426 -28.43 0.62 0.06
N LYS A 427 -27.93 0.34 -1.14
CA LYS A 427 -27.85 1.27 -2.27
C LYS A 427 -28.53 0.65 -3.48
N ASP A 428 -28.92 1.49 -4.44
CA ASP A 428 -29.36 1.01 -5.74
C ASP A 428 -28.14 0.48 -6.50
N PHE A 429 -28.18 -0.80 -6.84
CA PHE A 429 -27.09 -1.51 -7.50
C PHE A 429 -27.42 -1.74 -8.99
N PRO A 430 -26.44 -1.69 -9.90
CA PRO A 430 -26.55 -2.29 -11.22
C PRO A 430 -26.84 -3.80 -11.12
N SER A 431 -27.57 -4.37 -12.09
CA SER A 431 -28.01 -5.78 -12.09
C SER A 431 -27.00 -6.84 -11.61
N ILE A 432 -25.73 -6.76 -12.02
CA ILE A 432 -24.70 -7.74 -11.63
C ILE A 432 -24.37 -7.67 -10.13
N GLU A 433 -24.30 -6.45 -9.59
CA GLU A 433 -24.01 -6.21 -8.18
C GLU A 433 -25.22 -6.61 -7.32
N GLU A 434 -26.42 -6.35 -7.82
CA GLU A 434 -27.68 -6.76 -7.19
C GLU A 434 -27.80 -8.29 -7.08
N ASP A 435 -27.46 -9.04 -8.13
CA ASP A 435 -27.47 -10.51 -8.12
C ASP A 435 -26.53 -11.09 -7.05
N LEU A 436 -25.29 -10.57 -6.97
CA LEU A 436 -24.31 -10.99 -5.97
C LEU A 436 -24.74 -10.61 -4.56
N PHE A 437 -25.26 -9.40 -4.38
CA PHE A 437 -25.78 -8.91 -3.10
C PHE A 437 -26.95 -9.77 -2.60
N ASN A 438 -27.91 -10.08 -3.47
CA ASN A 438 -29.03 -10.97 -3.16
C ASN A 438 -28.54 -12.37 -2.78
N LYS A 439 -27.49 -12.87 -3.43
CA LYS A 439 -26.87 -14.15 -3.06
C LYS A 439 -26.25 -14.12 -1.67
N LEU A 440 -25.55 -13.04 -1.30
CA LEU A 440 -24.99 -12.87 0.06
C LEU A 440 -26.08 -12.83 1.14
N ILE A 441 -27.25 -12.26 0.83
CA ILE A 441 -28.43 -12.28 1.71
C ILE A 441 -29.01 -13.70 1.80
N GLN A 442 -29.17 -14.40 0.67
CA GLN A 442 -29.67 -15.79 0.65
C GLN A 442 -28.76 -16.73 1.46
N ASP A 443 -27.45 -16.56 1.35
CA ASP A 443 -26.45 -17.30 2.11
C ASP A 443 -26.35 -16.86 3.58
N LYS A 444 -27.14 -15.85 4.00
CA LYS A 444 -27.17 -15.27 5.35
C LYS A 444 -25.83 -14.70 5.80
N ILE A 445 -24.99 -14.30 4.85
CA ILE A 445 -23.72 -13.61 5.10
C ILE A 445 -23.99 -12.14 5.44
N VAL A 446 -24.87 -11.51 4.65
CA VAL A 446 -25.39 -10.16 4.91
C VAL A 446 -26.83 -10.29 5.43
N VAL A 447 -27.14 -9.53 6.47
CA VAL A 447 -28.47 -9.46 7.09
C VAL A 447 -28.96 -8.03 6.98
N GLU A 448 -30.14 -7.86 6.38
CA GLU A 448 -30.83 -6.57 6.36
C GLU A 448 -31.63 -6.42 7.66
N GLU A 449 -31.38 -5.33 8.39
CA GLU A 449 -32.11 -4.96 9.60
C GLU A 449 -32.71 -3.56 9.42
N LEU A 450 -33.88 -3.35 10.01
CA LEU A 450 -34.57 -2.07 9.94
C LEU A 450 -34.23 -1.26 11.19
N GLU A 451 -33.54 -0.14 11.00
CA GLU A 451 -33.13 0.79 12.04
C GLU A 451 -33.83 2.14 11.88
N GLN A 452 -33.81 2.93 12.96
CA GLN A 452 -34.32 4.30 12.96
C GLN A 452 -33.31 5.25 13.62
N ASN A 453 -33.01 6.34 12.92
CA ASN A 453 -32.28 7.47 13.47
C ASN A 453 -33.25 8.42 14.16
N VAL A 454 -32.96 8.75 15.42
CA VAL A 454 -33.72 9.71 16.22
C VAL A 454 -32.87 10.95 16.45
N THR A 455 -33.34 12.10 15.94
CA THR A 455 -32.66 13.40 16.07
C THR A 455 -33.48 14.40 16.86
N CYS A 456 -32.82 15.20 17.70
CA CYS A 456 -33.49 16.28 18.42
C CYS A 456 -33.84 17.43 17.46
N LYS A 457 -35.05 18.00 17.57
CA LYS A 457 -35.42 19.20 16.80
C LYS A 457 -35.00 20.52 17.44
N ASN A 458 -34.40 20.50 18.64
CA ASN A 458 -33.92 21.73 19.29
C ASN A 458 -32.65 22.23 18.55
N PRO A 459 -32.63 23.46 18.00
CA PRO A 459 -31.46 24.00 17.30
C PRO A 459 -30.18 24.10 18.14
N GLU A 460 -30.30 24.07 19.47
CA GLU A 460 -29.16 24.10 20.42
C GLU A 460 -28.73 22.71 20.89
N CYS A 461 -29.28 21.62 20.32
CA CYS A 461 -28.99 20.25 20.73
C CYS A 461 -28.64 19.37 19.53
N ASP A 462 -27.40 18.86 19.51
CA ASP A 462 -26.86 18.01 18.45
C ASP A 462 -27.13 16.52 18.68
N TYR A 463 -28.13 16.15 19.50
CA TYR A 463 -28.41 14.76 19.80
C TYR A 463 -28.97 14.02 18.56
N SER A 464 -28.30 12.94 18.20
CA SER A 464 -28.64 12.01 17.13
C SER A 464 -28.21 10.61 17.57
N GLU A 465 -29.13 9.65 17.54
CA GLU A 465 -28.83 8.25 17.88
C GLU A 465 -29.56 7.28 16.96
N ASP A 466 -28.88 6.23 16.54
CA ASP A 466 -29.44 5.13 15.77
C ASP A 466 -29.97 4.04 16.72
N THR A 467 -31.20 3.61 16.52
CA THR A 467 -31.90 2.68 17.41
C THR A 467 -32.71 1.68 16.60
N SER A 468 -33.07 0.55 17.22
CA SER A 468 -34.00 -0.40 16.59
C SER A 468 -35.41 0.20 16.51
N ILE A 469 -36.21 -0.20 15.52
CA ILE A 469 -37.62 0.26 15.37
C ILE A 469 -38.44 0.01 16.64
N THR A 470 -38.10 -1.02 17.40
CA THR A 470 -38.80 -1.37 18.65
C THR A 470 -38.52 -0.42 19.81
N PHE A 471 -37.52 0.45 19.71
CA PHE A 471 -37.10 1.34 20.78
C PHE A 471 -37.64 2.75 20.59
N THR A 472 -38.58 3.18 21.44
CA THR A 472 -39.21 4.50 21.33
C THR A 472 -38.72 5.43 22.43
N LEU A 473 -38.09 6.55 22.06
CA LEU A 473 -37.74 7.63 22.98
C LEU A 473 -38.87 8.65 23.07
N SER A 474 -39.30 9.00 24.29
CA SER A 474 -40.33 10.02 24.55
C SER A 474 -39.77 11.45 24.65
N GLU A 475 -38.49 11.59 25.02
CA GLU A 475 -37.80 12.87 25.18
C GLU A 475 -36.31 12.73 24.86
N CYS A 476 -35.68 13.84 24.47
CA CYS A 476 -34.25 13.88 24.17
C CYS A 476 -33.43 13.65 25.45
N PRO A 477 -32.56 12.61 25.52
CA PRO A 477 -31.72 12.35 26.69
C PRO A 477 -30.75 13.49 27.02
N SER A 478 -30.39 14.30 26.01
CA SER A 478 -29.42 15.38 26.18
C SER A 478 -30.02 16.71 26.62
N CYS A 479 -31.29 17.01 26.28
CA CYS A 479 -31.88 18.34 26.55
C CYS A 479 -33.34 18.31 27.02
N GLY A 480 -33.95 17.13 27.16
CA GLY A 480 -35.35 16.96 27.60
C GLY A 480 -36.40 17.42 26.59
N ASN A 481 -36.02 17.80 25.37
CA ASN A 481 -36.99 18.19 24.35
C ASN A 481 -37.84 16.99 23.90
N THR A 482 -39.16 17.15 23.91
CA THR A 482 -40.14 16.14 23.50
C THR A 482 -40.32 16.05 21.98
N GLN A 483 -39.82 17.04 21.23
CA GLN A 483 -39.88 17.04 19.77
C GLN A 483 -38.66 16.36 19.15
N LEU A 484 -38.83 15.08 18.83
CA LEU A 484 -37.86 14.26 18.12
C LEU A 484 -38.26 14.10 16.65
N LYS A 485 -37.26 13.97 15.77
CA LYS A 485 -37.43 13.58 14.37
C LYS A 485 -36.94 12.14 14.23
N VAL A 486 -37.76 11.28 13.66
CA VAL A 486 -37.43 9.88 13.41
C VAL A 486 -37.33 9.66 11.91
N SER A 487 -36.25 9.02 11.46
CA SER A 487 -36.07 8.58 10.08
C SER A 487 -35.64 7.13 10.05
N GLN A 488 -36.37 6.30 9.30
CA GLN A 488 -36.10 4.87 9.14
C GLN A 488 -35.19 4.61 7.95
N TYR A 489 -34.36 3.57 8.05
CA TYR A 489 -33.51 3.10 6.97
C TYR A 489 -33.15 1.62 7.17
N ASP A 490 -32.76 0.96 6.09
CA ASP A 490 -32.26 -0.41 6.12
C ASP A 490 -30.75 -0.40 6.42
N SER A 491 -30.36 -0.96 7.56
CA SER A 491 -28.97 -1.21 7.93
C SER A 491 -28.53 -2.59 7.44
N LEU A 492 -27.25 -2.71 7.09
CA LEU A 492 -26.64 -3.94 6.62
C LEU A 492 -25.64 -4.44 7.66
N ASN A 493 -25.89 -5.65 8.18
CA ASN A 493 -25.05 -6.30 9.17
C ASN A 493 -24.43 -7.59 8.62
N ILE A 494 -23.20 -7.90 9.05
CA ILE A 494 -22.46 -9.08 8.58
C ILE A 494 -22.49 -10.18 9.65
N SER A 495 -22.88 -11.39 9.25
CA SER A 495 -22.90 -12.56 10.15
C SER A 495 -21.55 -13.27 10.20
N LEU A 496 -20.70 -12.90 11.16
CA LEU A 496 -19.37 -13.55 11.32
C LEU A 496 -19.44 -15.05 11.64
N ASP A 497 -20.47 -15.50 12.37
CA ASP A 497 -20.65 -16.91 12.67
C ASP A 497 -20.96 -17.73 11.41
N THR A 498 -21.79 -17.19 10.51
CA THR A 498 -22.12 -17.82 9.22
C THR A 498 -20.88 -17.87 8.31
N ILE A 499 -20.13 -16.78 8.24
CA ILE A 499 -18.86 -16.72 7.50
C ILE A 499 -17.86 -17.74 8.05
N ARG A 500 -17.71 -17.82 9.37
CA ARG A 500 -16.82 -18.81 10.01
C ARG A 500 -17.24 -20.23 9.66
N ALA A 501 -18.54 -20.52 9.68
CA ALA A 501 -19.06 -21.83 9.29
C ALA A 501 -18.75 -22.15 7.81
N TYR A 502 -18.88 -21.16 6.92
CA TYR A 502 -18.52 -21.29 5.51
C TYR A 502 -17.02 -21.61 5.32
N VAL A 503 -16.14 -20.82 5.95
CA VAL A 503 -14.68 -21.05 5.90
C VAL A 503 -14.32 -22.43 6.47
N LYS A 504 -14.97 -22.84 7.57
CA LYS A 504 -14.75 -24.16 8.17
C LYS A 504 -15.20 -25.31 7.25
N LYS A 505 -16.30 -25.13 6.50
CA LYS A 505 -16.75 -26.10 5.49
C LYS A 505 -15.73 -26.25 4.35
N LEU A 506 -15.15 -25.14 3.90
CA LEU A 506 -14.07 -25.17 2.90
C LEU A 506 -12.82 -25.89 3.43
N ALA A 507 -12.38 -25.56 4.65
CA ALA A 507 -11.29 -26.25 5.31
C ALA A 507 -11.56 -27.77 5.47
N THR A 508 -12.82 -28.14 5.74
CA THR A 508 -13.23 -29.56 5.80
C THR A 508 -13.01 -30.26 4.46
N SER A 509 -13.43 -29.64 3.35
CA SER A 509 -13.25 -30.23 2.02
C SER A 509 -11.79 -30.35 1.59
N PHE A 510 -10.92 -29.46 2.10
CA PHE A 510 -9.47 -29.56 1.94
C PHE A 510 -8.91 -30.74 2.74
N CYS A 511 -9.30 -30.89 4.01
CA CYS A 511 -8.90 -32.02 4.85
C CYS A 511 -9.35 -33.38 4.30
N GLU A 512 -10.54 -33.47 3.70
CA GLU A 512 -11.04 -34.73 3.08
C GLU A 512 -10.18 -35.24 1.91
N LYS A 513 -9.36 -34.38 1.31
CA LYS A 513 -8.57 -34.68 0.11
C LYS A 513 -7.06 -34.70 0.36
N THR A 514 -6.63 -34.38 1.58
CA THR A 514 -5.23 -34.23 1.95
C THR A 514 -4.95 -34.92 3.28
N GLU A 515 -3.69 -34.93 3.71
CA GLU A 515 -3.29 -35.49 5.02
C GLU A 515 -3.60 -34.56 6.21
N TRP A 516 -4.27 -33.43 5.96
CA TRP A 516 -4.67 -32.48 6.99
C TRP A 516 -5.99 -32.90 7.65
N GLU A 517 -6.13 -32.64 8.94
CA GLU A 517 -7.36 -32.86 9.69
C GLU A 517 -7.80 -31.63 10.44
N LEU A 518 -9.12 -31.46 10.54
CA LEU A 518 -9.69 -30.43 11.40
C LEU A 518 -9.62 -30.86 12.86
N ASN A 519 -9.01 -30.00 13.67
CA ASN A 519 -8.97 -30.11 15.12
C ASN A 519 -9.94 -29.14 15.79
N LYS A 520 -10.09 -29.31 17.11
CA LYS A 520 -10.97 -28.48 17.92
C LYS A 520 -10.57 -27.01 17.80
N ASP A 521 -11.55 -26.15 17.51
CA ASP A 521 -11.37 -24.70 17.51
C ASP A 521 -10.85 -24.23 18.88
N THR A 522 -9.92 -23.26 18.85
CA THR A 522 -9.34 -22.66 20.07
C THR A 522 -9.68 -21.18 20.15
N GLU A 523 -9.99 -20.68 21.34
CA GLU A 523 -10.16 -19.25 21.60
C GLU A 523 -8.92 -18.69 22.32
N LYS A 524 -8.27 -17.69 21.72
CA LYS A 524 -7.11 -17.00 22.33
C LYS A 524 -7.50 -15.57 22.68
N LYS A 525 -7.20 -15.16 23.91
CA LYS A 525 -7.36 -13.77 24.35
C LYS A 525 -6.07 -13.01 24.06
N TYR A 526 -6.15 -11.99 23.20
CA TYR A 526 -5.07 -11.05 22.99
C TYR A 526 -5.52 -9.67 23.43
N ASN A 527 -4.86 -9.12 24.46
CA ASN A 527 -5.27 -7.90 25.14
C ASN A 527 -6.70 -8.02 25.70
N LYS A 528 -7.63 -7.15 25.28
CA LYS A 528 -9.05 -7.19 25.70
C LYS A 528 -9.92 -8.05 24.78
N ASN A 529 -9.42 -8.44 23.61
CA ASN A 529 -10.22 -9.11 22.57
C ASN A 529 -9.99 -10.61 22.57
N LYS A 530 -11.04 -11.36 22.21
CA LYS A 530 -11.01 -12.82 22.04
C LYS A 530 -11.03 -13.15 20.56
N TYR A 531 -10.12 -14.02 20.14
CA TYR A 531 -9.97 -14.45 18.76
C TYR A 531 -10.14 -15.96 18.68
N LYS A 532 -11.06 -16.42 17.83
CA LYS A 532 -11.36 -17.84 17.67
C LYS A 532 -10.65 -18.37 16.43
N PHE A 533 -9.84 -19.40 16.59
CA PHE A 533 -9.05 -20.04 15.53
C PHE A 533 -9.66 -21.38 15.15
N ILE A 534 -9.74 -21.66 13.85
CA ILE A 534 -9.98 -22.99 13.29
C ILE A 534 -8.60 -23.64 13.13
N ASN A 535 -8.40 -24.83 13.69
CA ASN A 535 -7.09 -25.48 13.70
C ASN A 535 -7.10 -26.66 12.73
N LEU A 536 -6.04 -26.77 11.92
CA LEU A 536 -5.76 -27.89 11.06
C LEU A 536 -4.40 -28.47 11.44
N ASP A 537 -4.29 -29.80 11.49
CA ASP A 537 -3.01 -30.49 11.71
C ASP A 537 -2.78 -31.57 10.65
N ASN A 538 -1.54 -31.71 10.19
CA ASN A 538 -1.15 -32.75 9.25
C ASN A 538 -0.80 -34.05 9.98
N LYS A 539 -1.49 -35.15 9.64
CA LYS A 539 -1.33 -36.47 10.27
C LYS A 539 0.06 -37.07 10.14
N GLN A 540 0.76 -36.78 9.05
CA GLN A 540 2.05 -37.39 8.75
C GLN A 540 3.21 -36.58 9.31
N THR A 541 3.13 -35.25 9.22
CA THR A 541 4.25 -34.35 9.53
C THR A 541 4.13 -33.68 10.90
N ASN A 542 2.98 -33.77 11.57
CA ASN A 542 2.66 -33.04 12.81
C ASN A 542 2.74 -31.51 12.65
N GLU A 543 2.61 -31.02 11.42
CA GLU A 543 2.56 -29.60 11.10
C GLU A 543 1.18 -29.02 11.37
N SER A 544 1.11 -27.76 11.79
CA SER A 544 -0.14 -27.08 12.16
C SER A 544 -0.40 -25.85 11.28
N LEU A 545 -1.68 -25.60 11.01
CA LEU A 545 -2.17 -24.40 10.33
C LEU A 545 -3.39 -23.84 11.08
N GLN A 546 -3.39 -22.54 11.35
CA GLN A 546 -4.51 -21.85 12.00
C GLN A 546 -5.23 -20.96 11.00
N ILE A 547 -6.56 -20.90 11.08
CA ILE A 547 -7.37 -19.97 10.31
C ILE A 547 -8.14 -19.06 11.27
N LEU A 548 -7.95 -17.76 11.13
CA LEU A 548 -8.67 -16.73 11.87
C LEU A 548 -9.61 -15.99 10.91
N VAL A 549 -10.90 -15.94 11.23
CA VAL A 549 -11.87 -15.08 10.53
C VAL A 549 -12.06 -13.81 11.35
N GLN A 550 -11.83 -12.66 10.73
CA GLN A 550 -11.86 -11.36 11.43
C GLN A 550 -12.55 -10.29 10.58
N GLN A 551 -13.46 -9.54 11.19
CA GLN A 551 -14.02 -8.33 10.60
C GLN A 551 -13.14 -7.11 10.92
N GLY A 552 -12.87 -6.30 9.89
CA GLY A 552 -12.11 -5.06 10.04
C GLY A 552 -10.62 -5.26 10.36
N ALA A 553 -9.98 -4.20 10.83
CA ALA A 553 -8.54 -4.14 11.03
C ALA A 553 -8.08 -4.87 12.31
N ILE A 554 -6.95 -5.57 12.23
CA ILE A 554 -6.21 -6.11 13.38
C ILE A 554 -5.11 -5.12 13.78
N SER A 555 -4.87 -4.94 15.08
CA SER A 555 -3.78 -4.10 15.57
C SER A 555 -2.41 -4.80 15.48
N ASN A 556 -1.34 -4.04 15.25
CA ASN A 556 0.02 -4.60 15.15
C ASN A 556 0.42 -5.42 16.38
N SER A 557 0.00 -5.00 17.59
CA SER A 557 0.27 -5.74 18.83
C SER A 557 -0.30 -7.16 18.82
N VAL A 558 -1.45 -7.38 18.17
CA VAL A 558 -2.07 -8.70 18.06
C VAL A 558 -1.35 -9.54 17.01
N LEU A 559 -0.97 -8.93 15.87
CA LEU A 559 -0.17 -9.59 14.84
C LEU A 559 1.18 -10.07 15.37
N GLU A 560 1.84 -9.26 16.21
CA GLU A 560 3.09 -9.65 16.86
C GLU A 560 2.89 -10.84 17.80
N LYS A 561 1.81 -10.86 18.58
CA LYS A 561 1.47 -12.01 19.43
C LYS A 561 1.17 -13.27 18.62
N ILE A 562 0.45 -13.18 17.50
CA ILE A 562 0.20 -14.32 16.60
C ILE A 562 1.53 -14.84 16.06
N ASN A 563 2.39 -13.96 15.54
CA ASN A 563 3.69 -14.31 15.00
C ASN A 563 4.61 -14.99 16.04
N ARG A 564 4.59 -14.54 17.30
CA ARG A 564 5.36 -15.13 18.40
C ARG A 564 4.97 -16.56 18.76
N THR A 565 3.79 -17.03 18.34
CA THR A 565 3.40 -18.44 18.48
C THR A 565 4.08 -19.37 17.47
N LEU A 566 4.77 -18.81 16.46
CA LEU A 566 5.40 -19.52 15.35
C LEU A 566 4.49 -20.50 14.59
N THR A 567 3.17 -20.39 14.76
CA THR A 567 2.19 -21.24 14.08
C THR A 567 1.72 -20.55 12.79
N PRO A 568 1.88 -21.18 11.61
CA PRO A 568 1.33 -20.68 10.36
C PRO A 568 -0.14 -20.31 10.50
N THR A 569 -0.51 -19.08 10.14
CA THR A 569 -1.84 -18.53 10.35
C THR A 569 -2.36 -17.86 9.08
N VAL A 570 -3.51 -18.32 8.58
CA VAL A 570 -4.29 -17.63 7.56
C VAL A 570 -5.29 -16.70 8.25
N ILE A 571 -5.32 -15.43 7.86
CA ILE A 571 -6.33 -14.49 8.37
C ILE A 571 -7.28 -14.14 7.22
N VAL A 572 -8.54 -14.59 7.35
CA VAL A 572 -9.63 -14.25 6.44
C VAL A 572 -10.28 -12.96 6.92
N PHE A 573 -10.02 -11.87 6.20
CA PHE A 573 -10.55 -10.55 6.50
C PHE A 573 -11.93 -10.34 5.88
N VAL A 574 -12.85 -9.83 6.68
CA VAL A 574 -14.24 -9.58 6.31
C VAL A 574 -14.47 -8.07 6.28
N GLY A 575 -14.99 -7.55 5.18
CA GLY A 575 -15.27 -6.12 5.01
C GLY A 575 -13.98 -5.26 4.98
N VAL A 576 -12.89 -5.80 4.43
CA VAL A 576 -11.63 -5.07 4.23
C VAL A 576 -11.21 -5.25 2.77
N LEU A 577 -11.03 -4.16 2.06
CA LEU A 577 -10.60 -4.18 0.67
C LEU A 577 -9.17 -4.74 0.54
N GLU A 578 -8.93 -5.51 -0.51
CA GLU A 578 -7.66 -6.23 -0.75
C GLU A 578 -6.43 -5.32 -0.70
N LYS A 579 -6.51 -4.09 -1.23
CA LYS A 579 -5.41 -3.09 -1.20
C LYS A 579 -4.92 -2.72 0.21
N TYR A 580 -5.69 -3.05 1.25
CA TYR A 580 -5.30 -2.83 2.64
C TYR A 580 -4.75 -4.09 3.33
N LEU A 581 -4.72 -5.23 2.64
CA LEU A 581 -4.30 -6.51 3.20
C LEU A 581 -2.78 -6.72 3.20
N ASP A 582 -2.05 -6.11 2.25
CA ASP A 582 -0.59 -6.29 2.13
C ASP A 582 0.17 -6.01 3.43
N LYS A 583 -0.28 -5.04 4.23
CA LYS A 583 0.33 -4.70 5.52
C LYS A 583 0.27 -5.83 6.56
N TYR A 584 -0.64 -6.79 6.37
CA TYR A 584 -0.82 -7.96 7.23
C TYR A 584 -0.02 -9.17 6.74
N ASN A 585 0.51 -9.13 5.50
CA ASN A 585 1.27 -10.23 4.93
C ASN A 585 2.68 -10.25 5.52
N ASN A 586 2.85 -11.02 6.59
CA ASN A 586 4.07 -10.97 7.38
C ASN A 586 4.41 -12.32 8.01
N ASN A 587 5.62 -12.81 7.73
CA ASN A 587 6.22 -13.99 8.33
C ASN A 587 5.31 -15.23 8.40
N CYS A 588 4.69 -15.48 9.57
CA CYS A 588 3.81 -16.61 9.83
C CYS A 588 2.35 -16.35 9.42
N ILE A 589 2.03 -15.16 8.90
CA ILE A 589 0.67 -14.72 8.60
C ILE A 589 0.48 -14.58 7.09
N PHE A 590 -0.59 -15.19 6.57
CA PHE A 590 -1.09 -14.97 5.22
C PHE A 590 -2.48 -14.33 5.27
N PRO A 591 -2.63 -13.04 4.90
CA PRO A 591 -3.93 -12.40 4.82
C PRO A 591 -4.64 -12.78 3.52
N ILE A 592 -5.95 -13.00 3.59
CA ILE A 592 -6.81 -13.15 2.43
C ILE A 592 -8.15 -12.46 2.71
N SER A 593 -8.78 -11.89 1.69
CA SER A 593 -10.13 -11.35 1.82
C SER A 593 -11.19 -12.46 1.77
N PHE A 594 -12.31 -12.24 2.44
CA PHE A 594 -13.42 -13.20 2.38
C PHE A 594 -14.01 -13.29 0.97
N GLY A 595 -14.05 -12.19 0.21
CA GLY A 595 -14.47 -12.21 -1.19
C GLY A 595 -13.70 -13.22 -2.03
N SER A 596 -12.38 -13.32 -1.83
CA SER A 596 -11.53 -14.30 -2.53
C SER A 596 -11.84 -15.74 -2.10
N VAL A 597 -12.08 -15.96 -0.81
CA VAL A 597 -12.48 -17.27 -0.27
C VAL A 597 -13.88 -17.68 -0.75
N TYR A 598 -14.81 -16.75 -0.83
CA TYR A 598 -16.21 -16.98 -1.20
C TYR A 598 -16.38 -17.32 -2.69
N ASN A 599 -15.61 -16.66 -3.57
CA ASN A 599 -15.70 -16.85 -5.02
C ASN A 599 -14.75 -17.92 -5.58
N MET A 600 -13.99 -18.60 -4.72
CA MET A 600 -13.04 -19.63 -5.10
C MET A 600 -13.73 -20.85 -5.74
N GLN A 601 -13.28 -21.25 -6.94
CA GLN A 601 -13.86 -22.39 -7.65
C GLN A 601 -13.26 -23.74 -7.23
N GLU A 602 -11.96 -23.79 -6.91
CA GLU A 602 -11.26 -25.03 -6.53
C GLU A 602 -10.40 -24.85 -5.26
N PRO A 603 -10.90 -25.25 -4.08
CA PRO A 603 -10.14 -25.11 -2.83
C PRO A 603 -9.12 -26.25 -2.60
N LYS A 604 -8.96 -27.20 -3.54
CA LYS A 604 -8.33 -28.52 -3.27
C LYS A 604 -6.89 -28.43 -2.76
N ASP A 605 -6.11 -27.44 -3.20
CA ASP A 605 -4.72 -27.24 -2.78
C ASP A 605 -4.45 -25.87 -2.16
N PHE A 606 -5.49 -25.03 -2.04
CA PHE A 606 -5.36 -23.62 -1.67
C PHE A 606 -4.67 -23.42 -0.32
N PHE A 607 -5.14 -24.12 0.72
CA PHE A 607 -4.52 -24.04 2.05
C PHE A 607 -3.13 -24.68 2.10
N GLY A 608 -2.87 -25.70 1.28
CA GLY A 608 -1.55 -26.33 1.16
C GLY A 608 -0.51 -25.39 0.55
N GLN A 609 -0.85 -24.69 -0.54
CA GLN A 609 0.02 -23.69 -1.17
C GLN A 609 0.33 -22.52 -0.23
N ILE A 610 -0.70 -22.03 0.49
CA ILE A 610 -0.50 -20.99 1.51
C ILE A 610 0.42 -21.48 2.62
N TYR A 611 0.22 -22.71 3.09
CA TYR A 611 1.06 -23.29 4.14
C TYR A 611 2.53 -23.34 3.71
N GLU A 612 2.84 -23.86 2.52
CA GLU A 612 4.22 -23.90 2.01
C GLU A 612 4.82 -22.50 1.86
N SER A 613 4.04 -21.53 1.36
CA SER A 613 4.45 -20.12 1.27
C SER A 613 4.78 -19.52 2.65
N ILE A 614 3.98 -19.83 3.67
CA ILE A 614 4.28 -19.40 5.05
C ILE A 614 5.53 -20.11 5.57
N LYS A 615 5.63 -21.43 5.42
CA LYS A 615 6.73 -22.26 5.92
C LYS A 615 8.09 -21.79 5.43
N HIS A 616 8.20 -21.45 4.14
CA HIS A 616 9.43 -20.88 3.57
C HIS A 616 9.85 -19.57 4.27
N ARG A 617 8.89 -18.72 4.62
CA ARG A 617 9.13 -17.45 5.34
C ARG A 617 9.45 -17.67 6.82
N THR A 618 8.80 -18.64 7.45
CA THR A 618 9.00 -18.96 8.89
C THR A 618 10.45 -19.34 9.20
N LYS A 619 11.17 -20.02 8.28
CA LYS A 619 12.59 -20.39 8.50
C LYS A 619 13.50 -19.17 8.69
N SER A 620 13.35 -18.14 7.85
CA SER A 620 14.10 -16.88 7.99
C SER A 620 13.61 -16.05 9.18
N TYR A 621 12.34 -16.20 9.56
CA TYR A 621 11.73 -15.44 10.63
C TYR A 621 12.07 -15.92 12.04
N LEU A 622 12.30 -17.23 12.23
CA LEU A 622 12.55 -17.82 13.54
C LEU A 622 13.62 -17.05 14.34
N SER A 623 14.77 -16.76 13.72
CA SER A 623 15.85 -16.01 14.38
C SER A 623 15.44 -14.58 14.75
N SER A 624 14.60 -13.93 13.93
CA SER A 624 14.06 -12.60 14.24
C SER A 624 13.09 -12.64 15.43
N VAL A 625 12.21 -13.64 15.50
CA VAL A 625 11.33 -13.84 16.66
C VAL A 625 12.14 -14.14 17.91
N ALA A 626 13.09 -15.07 17.82
CA ALA A 626 13.97 -15.41 18.93
C ALA A 626 14.74 -14.19 19.43
N SER A 627 15.16 -13.29 18.54
CA SER A 627 15.76 -11.99 18.91
C SER A 627 14.81 -11.14 19.75
N LYS A 628 13.56 -10.97 19.29
CA LYS A 628 12.56 -10.19 20.02
C LYS A 628 12.22 -10.82 21.37
N SER A 629 12.08 -12.15 21.41
CA SER A 629 11.85 -12.88 22.64
C SER A 629 13.04 -12.74 23.59
N PHE A 630 14.28 -12.79 23.10
CA PHE A 630 15.48 -12.47 23.88
C PHE A 630 15.43 -11.06 24.47
N ASP A 631 15.14 -10.04 23.66
CA ASP A 631 15.06 -8.65 24.13
C ASP A 631 13.99 -8.47 25.20
N ILE A 632 12.83 -9.15 25.07
CA ILE A 632 11.76 -9.13 26.07
C ILE A 632 12.23 -9.79 27.36
N LEU A 633 12.84 -10.98 27.27
CA LEU A 633 13.23 -11.78 28.43
C LEU A 633 14.38 -11.14 29.22
N VAL A 634 15.36 -10.53 28.53
CA VAL A 634 16.47 -9.79 29.16
C VAL A 634 15.96 -8.52 29.86
N ASN A 635 14.99 -7.83 29.26
CA ASN A 635 14.41 -6.61 29.81
C ASN A 635 13.12 -6.85 30.60
N LEU A 636 12.92 -8.06 31.13
CA LEU A 636 11.80 -8.32 32.02
C LEU A 636 11.92 -7.41 33.25
N PRO A 637 10.86 -6.67 33.61
CA PRO A 637 10.85 -5.90 34.84
C PRO A 637 11.01 -6.81 36.06
N GLU A 638 11.38 -6.21 37.19
CA GLU A 638 11.30 -6.86 38.51
C GLU A 638 9.94 -7.54 38.69
N PRO A 639 9.85 -8.73 39.33
CA PRO A 639 8.65 -9.56 39.35
C PRO A 639 7.35 -8.80 39.69
N GLU A 640 7.39 -7.94 40.71
CA GLU A 640 6.24 -7.14 41.17
C GLU A 640 5.79 -6.06 40.17
N SER A 641 6.68 -5.65 39.27
CA SER A 641 6.43 -4.67 38.21
C SER A 641 5.97 -5.31 36.88
N ILE A 642 5.90 -6.64 36.80
CA ILE A 642 5.41 -7.35 35.61
C ILE A 642 3.88 -7.21 35.52
N GLY A 643 3.45 -6.19 34.78
CA GLY A 643 2.02 -5.90 34.60
C GLY A 643 1.20 -7.04 33.99
N ASP A 644 -0.12 -6.96 34.12
CA ASP A 644 -1.07 -7.99 33.66
C ASP A 644 -1.08 -8.25 32.15
N LYS A 645 -0.45 -7.35 31.38
CA LYS A 645 -0.35 -7.47 29.92
C LYS A 645 0.59 -8.59 29.46
N TYR A 646 1.56 -8.97 30.30
CA TYR A 646 2.47 -10.08 30.05
C TYR A 646 2.00 -11.29 30.87
N SER A 647 1.55 -12.32 30.16
CA SER A 647 0.93 -13.52 30.73
C SER A 647 1.91 -14.71 30.77
N PRO A 648 1.64 -15.75 31.57
CA PRO A 648 2.42 -16.98 31.54
C PRO A 648 2.56 -17.58 30.14
N GLY A 649 1.50 -17.50 29.32
CA GLY A 649 1.55 -17.96 27.93
C GLY A 649 2.48 -17.13 27.03
N ASP A 650 2.62 -15.82 27.29
CA ASP A 650 3.58 -14.98 26.56
C ASP A 650 5.01 -15.40 26.94
N PHE A 651 5.26 -15.71 28.22
CA PHE A 651 6.53 -16.22 28.72
C PHE A 651 6.89 -17.59 28.11
N GLU A 652 5.94 -18.52 28.08
CA GLU A 652 6.09 -19.82 27.41
C GLU A 652 6.41 -19.66 25.90
N ASP A 653 5.76 -18.72 25.21
CA ASP A 653 6.04 -18.43 23.79
C ASP A 653 7.49 -17.89 23.63
N ASP A 654 7.92 -16.96 24.49
CA ASP A 654 9.27 -16.38 24.40
C ASP A 654 10.39 -17.39 24.69
N VAL A 655 10.21 -18.22 25.71
CA VAL A 655 11.17 -19.28 26.05
C VAL A 655 11.24 -20.32 24.91
N PHE A 656 10.10 -20.75 24.36
CA PHE A 656 10.08 -21.67 23.24
C PHE A 656 10.82 -21.11 22.02
N ASN A 657 10.62 -19.83 21.70
CA ASN A 657 11.28 -19.22 20.53
C ASN A 657 12.81 -19.26 20.66
N ILE A 658 13.36 -19.04 21.85
CA ILE A 658 14.80 -19.18 22.12
C ILE A 658 15.24 -20.65 22.01
N ILE A 659 14.52 -21.58 22.64
CA ILE A 659 14.85 -23.01 22.61
C ILE A 659 14.81 -23.52 21.16
N LYS A 660 13.81 -23.15 20.36
CA LYS A 660 13.64 -23.57 18.97
C LYS A 660 14.74 -23.05 18.04
N ASP A 661 15.28 -21.87 18.32
CA ASP A 661 16.40 -21.26 17.58
C ASP A 661 17.74 -21.99 17.86
N ILE A 662 17.95 -22.47 19.09
CA ILE A 662 19.13 -23.24 19.48
C ILE A 662 19.00 -24.72 19.05
N PHE A 663 17.82 -25.30 19.28
CA PHE A 663 17.49 -26.72 19.07
C PHE A 663 16.42 -26.88 17.98
N PRO A 664 16.79 -27.20 16.73
CA PRO A 664 15.83 -27.34 15.64
C PRO A 664 14.75 -28.40 15.90
N ASN A 665 15.09 -29.48 16.62
CA ASN A 665 14.17 -30.53 17.04
C ASN A 665 13.56 -30.24 18.42
N ALA A 666 12.99 -29.04 18.58
CA ALA A 666 12.16 -28.65 19.71
C ALA A 666 10.69 -28.55 19.27
N GLU A 667 9.78 -28.98 20.13
CA GLU A 667 8.34 -28.87 19.93
C GLU A 667 7.70 -28.33 21.21
N LYS A 668 6.69 -27.47 21.03
CA LYS A 668 5.87 -26.92 22.10
C LYS A 668 4.52 -27.63 22.11
N TRP A 669 4.15 -28.25 23.23
CA TRP A 669 2.87 -28.94 23.40
C TRP A 669 1.82 -28.10 24.13
N GLY A 670 2.25 -27.03 24.82
CA GLY A 670 1.37 -26.07 25.45
C GLY A 670 0.27 -25.56 24.51
N LYS A 671 -0.88 -25.16 25.07
CA LYS A 671 -2.15 -24.76 24.41
C LYS A 671 -2.75 -25.68 23.33
N LYS A 672 -1.99 -26.37 22.45
CA LYS A 672 -2.47 -27.41 21.52
C LYS A 672 -3.14 -28.56 22.28
N MET A 673 -2.60 -28.90 23.45
CA MET A 673 -3.16 -29.88 24.38
C MET A 673 -3.78 -29.22 25.63
N SER A 674 -4.31 -27.99 25.52
CA SER A 674 -4.91 -27.26 26.65
C SER A 674 -5.98 -28.10 27.36
N GLY A 675 -5.84 -28.26 28.68
CA GLY A 675 -6.70 -29.11 29.50
C GLY A 675 -6.21 -30.56 29.68
N LYS A 676 -5.09 -30.93 29.04
CA LYS A 676 -4.35 -32.17 29.32
C LYS A 676 -3.12 -31.85 30.16
N GLU A 677 -2.80 -32.73 31.10
CA GLU A 677 -1.60 -32.65 31.93
C GLU A 677 -0.39 -33.13 31.12
N VAL A 678 0.26 -32.20 30.40
CA VAL A 678 1.50 -32.43 29.64
C VAL A 678 2.50 -31.32 29.98
N PRO A 679 3.83 -31.55 29.86
CA PRO A 679 4.81 -30.48 30.02
C PRO A 679 4.70 -29.46 28.88
N GLU A 680 5.33 -28.30 29.06
CA GLU A 680 5.24 -27.20 28.08
C GLU A 680 5.80 -27.60 26.71
N GLY A 681 6.88 -28.38 26.69
CA GLY A 681 7.40 -28.96 25.46
C GLY A 681 8.56 -29.92 25.66
N ILE A 682 9.17 -30.29 24.54
CA ILE A 682 10.29 -31.24 24.45
C ILE A 682 11.34 -30.70 23.47
N PHE A 683 12.61 -31.03 23.69
CA PHE A 683 13.64 -30.87 22.69
C PHE A 683 14.64 -32.01 22.73
N ALA A 684 15.31 -32.24 21.61
CA ALA A 684 16.33 -33.27 21.48
C ALA A 684 17.71 -32.66 21.21
N LEU A 685 18.72 -33.30 21.80
CA LEU A 685 20.12 -33.01 21.56
C LEU A 685 20.75 -34.22 20.89
N THR A 686 21.62 -33.98 19.91
CA THR A 686 22.34 -35.04 19.21
C THR A 686 23.76 -34.60 18.88
N TYR A 687 24.73 -35.47 19.17
CA TYR A 687 26.14 -35.33 18.78
C TYR A 687 26.72 -36.71 18.46
N THR A 688 27.91 -36.76 17.86
CA THR A 688 28.60 -37.95 17.40
C THR A 688 29.96 -38.00 18.06
N VAL A 689 30.26 -39.08 18.78
CA VAL A 689 31.59 -39.28 19.35
C VAL A 689 32.47 -39.96 18.29
N GLN A 690 33.55 -39.30 17.89
CA GLN A 690 34.51 -39.85 16.94
C GLN A 690 35.43 -40.85 17.65
N GLY A 691 35.47 -42.08 17.15
CA GLY A 691 36.27 -43.19 17.67
C GLY A 691 36.56 -44.22 16.58
N ALA A 692 36.85 -45.48 16.94
CA ALA A 692 37.03 -46.56 15.94
C ALA A 692 35.75 -46.86 15.13
N GLU A 693 34.58 -46.61 15.73
CA GLU A 693 33.29 -46.54 15.06
C GLU A 693 32.59 -45.24 15.52
N GLU A 694 31.95 -44.52 14.59
CA GLU A 694 31.18 -43.33 14.94
C GLU A 694 29.95 -43.71 15.76
N GLN A 695 29.89 -43.23 17.01
CA GLN A 695 28.74 -43.45 17.88
C GLN A 695 27.89 -42.20 18.00
N LYS A 696 26.66 -42.27 17.47
CA LYS A 696 25.66 -41.22 17.63
C LYS A 696 25.09 -41.24 19.06
N LYS A 697 25.19 -40.11 19.75
CA LYS A 697 24.59 -39.85 21.06
C LYS A 697 23.36 -38.97 20.88
N GLN A 698 22.25 -39.38 21.48
CA GLN A 698 20.90 -38.87 21.29
C GLN A 698 20.22 -38.82 22.64
N TYR A 699 19.76 -37.63 23.01
CA TYR A 699 19.19 -37.36 24.32
C TYR A 699 17.94 -36.49 24.16
N VAL A 700 17.02 -36.66 25.11
CA VAL A 700 15.69 -36.03 25.06
C VAL A 700 15.44 -35.32 26.37
N PHE A 701 14.99 -34.08 26.27
CA PHE A 701 14.71 -33.20 27.41
C PHE A 701 13.28 -32.69 27.30
N SER A 702 12.58 -32.63 28.42
CA SER A 702 11.32 -31.91 28.51
C SER A 702 11.52 -30.65 29.33
N TYR A 703 10.70 -29.63 29.10
CA TYR A 703 10.80 -28.38 29.83
C TYR A 703 9.43 -27.88 30.27
N ASP A 704 9.44 -27.08 31.34
CA ASP A 704 8.26 -26.45 31.91
C ASP A 704 8.59 -25.01 32.33
N CYS A 705 7.77 -24.05 31.91
CA CYS A 705 8.03 -22.62 32.09
C CYS A 705 7.16 -22.05 33.22
N LYS A 706 7.78 -21.37 34.19
CA LYS A 706 7.07 -20.73 35.31
C LYS A 706 7.36 -19.23 35.33
N LEU A 707 6.35 -18.41 35.02
CA LEU A 707 6.43 -16.97 35.20
C LEU A 707 6.12 -16.63 36.66
N ASN A 708 7.05 -15.95 37.32
CA ASN A 708 6.85 -15.41 38.65
C ASN A 708 6.60 -13.90 38.63
N LYS A 709 5.66 -13.44 39.47
CA LYS A 709 5.33 -12.02 39.66
C LYS A 709 5.52 -11.52 41.10
N THR A 710 6.16 -12.33 41.95
CA THR A 710 6.43 -12.00 43.35
C THR A 710 7.94 -11.95 43.62
N SER A 711 8.35 -11.24 44.66
CA SER A 711 9.76 -11.16 45.07
C SER A 711 10.26 -12.46 45.70
N ASP A 712 9.40 -13.22 46.39
CA ASP A 712 9.74 -14.46 47.13
C ASP A 712 10.19 -15.66 46.25
N GLY A 713 10.21 -15.50 44.93
CA GLY A 713 10.46 -16.58 43.97
C GLY A 713 9.22 -17.43 43.72
N TYR A 714 9.17 -18.10 42.56
CA TYR A 714 8.08 -19.03 42.25
C TYR A 714 8.17 -20.23 43.19
N ASP A 715 7.07 -20.61 43.86
CA ASP A 715 7.00 -21.79 44.73
C ASP A 715 6.53 -23.03 43.93
N LEU A 716 7.37 -24.08 43.87
CA LEU A 716 7.02 -25.37 43.28
C LEU A 716 6.43 -26.27 44.35
N GLY A 717 5.24 -25.90 44.81
CA GLY A 717 4.50 -26.67 45.81
C GLY A 717 4.16 -28.10 45.35
N LYS A 718 3.60 -28.89 46.26
CA LYS A 718 3.31 -30.34 46.06
C LYS A 718 2.53 -30.67 44.78
N SER A 719 1.65 -29.79 44.32
CA SER A 719 0.89 -30.00 43.08
C SER A 719 1.78 -29.98 41.84
N GLU A 720 2.74 -29.05 41.78
CA GLU A 720 3.68 -28.96 40.64
C GLU A 720 4.71 -30.08 40.69
N GLN A 721 5.19 -30.47 41.88
CA GLN A 721 6.04 -31.64 42.06
C GLN A 721 5.39 -32.92 41.53
N ARG A 722 4.10 -33.12 41.84
CA ARG A 722 3.33 -34.25 41.35
C ARG A 722 3.19 -34.24 39.83
N LYS A 723 2.81 -33.09 39.24
CA LYS A 723 2.67 -32.96 37.79
C LYS A 723 3.98 -33.28 37.07
N ALA A 724 5.09 -32.73 37.53
CA ALA A 724 6.39 -32.97 36.92
C ALA A 724 6.79 -34.45 36.98
N TYR A 725 6.52 -35.14 38.09
CA TYR A 725 6.68 -36.60 38.20
C TYR A 725 5.78 -37.34 37.19
N ASP A 726 4.48 -37.00 37.13
CA ASP A 726 3.51 -37.64 36.22
C ASP A 726 3.93 -37.45 34.74
N TYR A 727 4.49 -36.28 34.39
CA TYR A 727 5.05 -36.01 33.06
C TYR A 727 6.23 -36.93 32.73
N VAL A 728 7.18 -37.08 33.64
CA VAL A 728 8.36 -37.93 33.44
C VAL A 728 7.94 -39.39 33.28
N GLU A 729 7.05 -39.88 34.14
CA GLU A 729 6.55 -41.25 34.06
C GLU A 729 5.84 -41.51 32.73
N MET A 730 4.95 -40.59 32.32
CA MET A 730 4.25 -40.68 31.04
C MET A 730 5.24 -40.69 29.85
N LEU A 731 6.20 -39.78 29.81
CA LEU A 731 7.15 -39.67 28.71
C LEU A 731 8.09 -40.88 28.62
N ASN A 732 8.50 -41.45 29.75
CA ASN A 732 9.36 -42.64 29.78
C ASN A 732 8.66 -43.91 29.29
N GLN A 733 7.33 -43.92 29.21
CA GLN A 733 6.55 -45.01 28.61
C GLN A 733 6.41 -44.87 27.08
N ILE A 734 6.81 -43.75 26.48
CA ILE A 734 6.67 -43.51 25.04
C ILE A 734 7.78 -44.22 24.25
N ASN A 735 7.40 -45.22 23.44
CA ASN A 735 8.33 -46.02 22.63
C ASN A 735 9.26 -45.20 21.71
N TYR A 736 8.83 -44.03 21.23
CA TYR A 736 9.68 -43.16 20.41
C TYR A 736 10.82 -42.55 21.22
N ILE A 737 10.58 -42.18 22.49
CA ILE A 737 11.62 -41.66 23.39
C ILE A 737 12.57 -42.79 23.77
N THR A 738 12.04 -43.96 24.15
CA THR A 738 12.87 -45.09 24.60
C THR A 738 13.72 -45.70 23.49
N LYS A 739 13.30 -45.59 22.22
CA LYS A 739 14.10 -46.00 21.05
C LYS A 739 15.09 -44.93 20.59
N PHE A 740 14.74 -43.65 20.68
CA PHE A 740 15.60 -42.56 20.22
C PHE A 740 16.71 -42.23 21.23
N SER A 741 16.40 -42.20 22.52
CA SER A 741 17.33 -41.79 23.57
C SER A 741 18.30 -42.92 23.92
N ASN A 742 19.60 -42.63 24.03
CA ASN A 742 20.58 -43.63 24.46
C ASN A 742 20.36 -44.12 25.90
N THR A 743 19.73 -43.30 26.76
CA THR A 743 19.36 -43.71 28.12
C THR A 743 18.08 -44.55 28.16
N LYS A 744 17.43 -44.75 27.01
CA LYS A 744 16.11 -45.38 26.85
C LYS A 744 15.00 -44.72 27.67
N GLN A 745 15.19 -43.46 28.07
CA GLN A 745 14.26 -42.65 28.84
C GLN A 745 14.53 -41.16 28.59
N LEU A 746 13.75 -40.29 29.20
CA LEU A 746 13.98 -38.86 29.26
C LEU A 746 15.26 -38.57 30.05
N SER A 747 16.16 -37.76 29.50
CA SER A 747 17.44 -37.42 30.13
C SER A 747 17.24 -36.50 31.34
N ALA A 748 16.44 -35.45 31.15
CA ALA A 748 16.10 -34.51 32.22
C ALA A 748 14.77 -33.79 31.96
N HIS A 749 14.18 -33.29 33.04
CA HIS A 749 13.04 -32.38 33.04
C HIS A 749 13.51 -31.01 33.56
N ILE A 750 13.40 -29.99 32.73
CA ILE A 750 13.99 -28.66 32.95
C ILE A 750 12.91 -27.65 33.34
N PHE A 751 13.01 -27.09 34.53
CA PHE A 751 12.21 -25.94 34.96
C PHE A 751 12.89 -24.64 34.52
N ILE A 752 12.13 -23.74 33.90
CA ILE A 752 12.62 -22.43 33.45
C ILE A 752 11.79 -21.33 34.10
N SER A 753 12.41 -20.41 34.84
CA SER A 753 11.73 -19.31 35.53
C SER A 753 12.55 -18.03 35.51
N ASN A 754 11.87 -16.89 35.60
CA ASN A 754 12.50 -15.59 35.83
C ASN A 754 12.95 -15.40 37.29
N ASN A 755 12.35 -16.11 38.24
CA ASN A 755 12.75 -16.08 39.64
C ASN A 755 12.29 -17.37 40.36
N PHE A 756 13.22 -18.18 40.85
CA PHE A 756 12.93 -19.40 41.60
C PHE A 756 13.04 -19.17 43.10
N ASN A 757 12.17 -19.82 43.89
CA ASN A 757 12.43 -19.98 45.31
C ASN A 757 13.51 -21.06 45.51
N THR A 758 14.60 -20.74 46.20
CA THR A 758 15.75 -21.64 46.40
C THR A 758 15.40 -22.93 47.14
N ASN A 759 14.38 -22.90 48.01
CA ASN A 759 13.89 -24.10 48.71
C ASN A 759 13.31 -25.15 47.76
N ASN A 760 12.90 -24.74 46.54
CA ASN A 760 12.36 -25.67 45.56
C ASN A 760 13.40 -26.65 45.02
N TYR A 761 14.68 -26.25 45.01
CA TYR A 761 15.73 -27.05 44.37
C TYR A 761 15.86 -28.42 45.04
N GLU A 762 16.09 -28.41 46.35
CA GLU A 762 16.22 -29.62 47.15
C GLU A 762 14.89 -30.37 47.28
N THR A 763 13.79 -29.65 47.55
CA THR A 763 12.49 -30.30 47.75
C THR A 763 11.94 -30.99 46.50
N MET A 764 12.18 -30.44 45.30
CA MET A 764 11.83 -31.09 44.03
C MET A 764 12.73 -32.29 43.74
N ALA A 765 14.04 -32.15 43.95
CA ALA A 765 15.01 -33.23 43.75
C ALA A 765 14.71 -34.42 44.66
N ASP A 766 14.48 -34.17 45.96
CA ASP A 766 14.09 -35.18 46.94
C ASP A 766 12.79 -35.87 46.52
N TYR A 767 11.81 -35.12 45.99
CA TYR A 767 10.57 -35.72 45.52
C TYR A 767 10.80 -36.64 44.32
N PHE A 768 11.56 -36.19 43.30
CA PHE A 768 11.90 -36.97 42.11
C PHE A 768 12.63 -38.26 42.48
N TYR A 769 13.72 -38.17 43.23
CA TYR A 769 14.55 -39.34 43.56
C TYR A 769 13.85 -40.32 44.50
N LYS A 770 12.88 -39.87 45.30
CA LYS A 770 12.12 -40.73 46.20
C LYS A 770 10.91 -41.39 45.53
N LYS A 771 10.40 -40.82 44.43
CA LYS A 771 9.19 -41.30 43.74
C LYS A 771 9.46 -42.04 42.45
N LEU A 772 10.50 -41.68 41.70
CA LEU A 772 10.85 -42.36 40.47
C LEU A 772 11.42 -43.78 40.78
N PRO A 773 11.17 -44.78 39.91
CA PRO A 773 11.75 -46.11 40.05
C PRO A 773 13.29 -46.09 40.13
N GLU A 774 13.91 -47.05 40.82
CA GLU A 774 15.39 -47.09 41.01
C GLU A 774 16.19 -47.14 39.70
N ASN A 775 15.59 -47.64 38.61
CA ASN A 775 16.18 -47.69 37.27
C ASN A 775 15.93 -46.44 36.43
N ASN A 776 15.22 -45.44 36.96
CA ASN A 776 14.97 -44.17 36.31
C ASN A 776 16.04 -43.15 36.72
N HIS A 777 16.69 -42.56 35.73
CA HIS A 777 17.78 -41.60 35.91
C HIS A 777 17.44 -40.21 35.36
N THR A 778 16.15 -39.94 35.07
CA THR A 778 15.70 -38.60 34.68
C THR A 778 15.92 -37.62 35.82
N ARG A 779 16.61 -36.50 35.54
CA ARG A 779 16.96 -35.49 36.55
C ARG A 779 16.06 -34.25 36.47
N PRO A 780 15.66 -33.64 37.61
CA PRO A 780 15.08 -32.31 37.63
C PRO A 780 16.20 -31.26 37.55
N ILE A 781 16.09 -30.32 36.61
CA ILE A 781 17.09 -29.26 36.40
C ILE A 781 16.40 -27.91 36.43
N PHE A 782 17.06 -26.92 37.03
CA PHE A 782 16.59 -25.54 37.11
C PHE A 782 17.47 -24.66 36.23
N LEU A 783 16.84 -23.99 35.28
CA LEU A 783 17.48 -23.08 34.33
C LEU A 783 16.90 -21.67 34.51
N PRO A 784 17.57 -20.79 35.25
CA PRO A 784 17.16 -19.39 35.37
C PRO A 784 17.11 -18.70 34.00
N ILE A 785 16.18 -17.76 33.81
CA ILE A 785 16.00 -17.08 32.52
C ILE A 785 17.26 -16.33 32.08
N GLU A 786 18.01 -15.75 33.03
CA GLU A 786 19.28 -15.07 32.80
C GLU A 786 20.35 -15.99 32.17
N VAL A 787 20.33 -17.28 32.52
CA VAL A 787 21.26 -18.28 31.98
C VAL A 787 20.84 -18.69 30.58
N LEU A 788 19.53 -18.89 30.35
CA LEU A 788 19.01 -19.20 29.02
C LEU A 788 19.26 -18.05 28.02
N THR A 789 19.03 -16.81 28.44
CA THR A 789 19.29 -15.64 27.59
C THR A 789 20.79 -15.46 27.37
N PHE A 790 21.65 -15.68 28.37
CA PHE A 790 23.09 -15.68 28.19
C PHE A 790 23.56 -16.72 27.16
N LEU A 791 23.08 -17.97 27.25
CA LEU A 791 23.34 -19.03 26.28
C LEU A 791 22.91 -18.60 24.86
N HIS A 792 21.71 -18.04 24.72
CA HIS A 792 21.21 -17.58 23.43
C HIS A 792 22.02 -16.43 22.85
N SER A 793 22.44 -15.47 23.69
CA SER A 793 23.29 -14.35 23.30
C SER A 793 24.62 -14.83 22.73
N GLU A 794 25.33 -15.71 23.45
CA GLU A 794 26.61 -16.26 22.99
C GLU A 794 26.41 -17.16 21.75
N TYR A 795 25.34 -17.94 21.70
CA TYR A 795 25.00 -18.76 20.52
C TYR A 795 24.87 -17.91 19.26
N ARG A 796 24.18 -16.78 19.35
CA ARG A 796 23.96 -15.88 18.21
C ARG A 796 25.21 -15.11 17.81
N LYS A 797 25.93 -14.59 18.79
CA LYS A 797 27.20 -13.86 18.59
C LYS A 797 28.24 -14.71 17.88
N HIS A 798 28.26 -16.02 18.14
CA HIS A 798 29.22 -16.97 17.60
C HIS A 798 28.62 -18.00 16.62
N TYR A 799 27.44 -17.72 16.04
CA TYR A 799 26.65 -18.69 15.25
C TYR A 799 27.45 -19.43 14.17
N GLN A 800 28.26 -18.71 13.37
CA GLN A 800 29.06 -19.34 12.31
C GLN A 800 30.09 -20.33 12.88
N GLN A 801 30.79 -19.95 13.94
CA GLN A 801 31.80 -20.77 14.59
C GLN A 801 31.16 -22.01 15.22
N LEU A 802 30.07 -21.82 15.96
CA LEU A 802 29.30 -22.90 16.58
C LEU A 802 28.62 -23.83 15.58
N ASN A 803 28.33 -23.34 14.36
CA ASN A 803 27.84 -24.21 13.30
C ASN A 803 28.95 -25.11 12.74
N ASN A 804 30.21 -24.65 12.76
CA ASN A 804 31.38 -25.45 12.37
C ASN A 804 31.87 -26.38 13.49
N SER A 805 31.50 -26.13 14.74
CA SER A 805 31.80 -26.96 15.91
C SER A 805 30.51 -27.49 16.57
N ARG A 806 29.48 -27.72 15.76
CA ARG A 806 28.13 -28.06 16.22
C ARG A 806 28.11 -29.30 17.09
N ASN A 807 28.96 -30.26 16.79
CA ASN A 807 29.07 -31.51 17.52
C ASN A 807 29.58 -31.29 18.95
N ILE A 808 30.66 -30.50 19.08
CA ILE A 808 31.26 -30.15 20.37
C ILE A 808 30.32 -29.28 21.19
N PHE A 809 29.73 -28.26 20.55
CA PHE A 809 28.74 -27.42 21.22
C PHE A 809 27.61 -28.25 21.83
N MET A 810 27.10 -29.24 21.09
CA MET A 810 26.07 -30.15 21.59
C MET A 810 26.58 -31.09 22.67
N GLU A 811 27.78 -31.65 22.54
CA GLU A 811 28.38 -32.51 23.55
C GLU A 811 28.58 -31.78 24.90
N GLU A 812 29.15 -30.58 24.87
CA GLU A 812 29.42 -29.80 26.07
C GLU A 812 28.13 -29.29 26.71
N LEU A 813 27.15 -28.87 25.90
CA LEU A 813 25.84 -28.49 26.42
C LEU A 813 25.13 -29.68 27.06
N PHE A 814 25.27 -30.88 26.51
CA PHE A 814 24.80 -32.10 27.15
C PHE A 814 25.48 -32.32 28.50
N LYS A 815 26.82 -32.20 28.59
CA LYS A 815 27.56 -32.35 29.86
C LYS A 815 27.03 -31.40 30.94
N VAL A 816 26.69 -30.16 30.58
CA VAL A 816 26.08 -29.20 31.51
C VAL A 816 24.63 -29.58 31.87
N LEU A 817 23.85 -30.07 30.92
CA LEU A 817 22.44 -30.47 31.13
C LEU A 817 22.26 -31.83 31.81
N ILE A 818 23.32 -32.57 32.16
CA ILE A 818 23.22 -33.78 32.99
C ILE A 818 24.21 -33.82 34.16
N THR A 819 24.75 -32.66 34.58
CA THR A 819 25.61 -32.59 35.78
C THR A 819 24.85 -32.99 37.05
N ASP A 820 25.59 -33.20 38.14
CA ASP A 820 25.02 -33.37 39.48
C ASP A 820 24.50 -32.05 40.10
N LYS A 821 24.73 -30.90 39.44
CA LYS A 821 24.16 -29.61 39.87
C LYS A 821 22.68 -29.56 39.51
N LEU A 822 21.86 -29.12 40.46
CA LEU A 822 20.43 -28.90 40.23
C LEU A 822 20.15 -27.61 39.45
N VAL A 823 21.01 -26.60 39.61
CA VAL A 823 20.85 -25.28 38.98
C VAL A 823 22.00 -25.04 38.03
N ILE A 824 21.69 -24.68 36.78
CA ILE A 824 22.69 -24.28 35.78
C ILE A 824 23.00 -22.80 35.97
N SER A 825 24.28 -22.45 35.93
CA SER A 825 24.79 -21.09 36.07
C SER A 825 25.35 -20.54 34.75
N THR A 826 25.58 -19.22 34.69
CA THR A 826 26.23 -18.59 33.54
C THR A 826 27.67 -19.06 33.35
N GLU A 827 28.36 -19.46 34.42
CA GLU A 827 29.73 -19.98 34.34
C GLU A 827 29.77 -21.33 33.61
N ASP A 828 28.78 -22.21 33.87
CA ASP A 828 28.67 -23.48 33.15
C ASP A 828 28.52 -23.25 31.63
N ILE A 829 27.77 -22.22 31.22
CA ILE A 829 27.62 -21.87 29.81
C ILE A 829 28.91 -21.28 29.21
N LYS A 830 29.69 -20.53 29.99
CA LYS A 830 31.01 -20.04 29.53
C LYS A 830 31.96 -21.19 29.26
N GLU A 831 31.97 -22.22 30.11
CA GLU A 831 32.78 -23.43 29.90
C GLU A 831 32.38 -24.14 28.60
N VAL A 832 31.06 -24.26 28.31
CA VAL A 832 30.58 -24.79 27.01
C VAL A 832 31.14 -23.97 25.85
N MET A 833 31.06 -22.64 25.94
CA MET A 833 31.51 -21.76 24.86
C MET A 833 33.03 -21.78 24.68
N GLU A 834 33.81 -21.90 25.76
CA GLU A 834 35.27 -21.99 25.69
C GLU A 834 35.70 -23.20 24.85
N GLN A 835 35.11 -24.37 25.10
CA GLN A 835 35.38 -25.59 24.34
C GLN A 835 34.82 -25.54 22.92
N ALA A 836 33.57 -25.06 22.75
CA ALA A 836 32.92 -25.04 21.46
C ALA A 836 33.54 -24.01 20.49
N LEU A 837 34.20 -22.97 20.99
CA LEU A 837 34.84 -21.95 20.16
C LEU A 837 36.34 -22.21 19.93
N ASP A 838 36.88 -23.30 20.49
CA ASP A 838 38.25 -23.72 20.21
C ASP A 838 38.36 -24.23 18.75
N LYS A 839 39.22 -23.54 17.99
CA LYS A 839 39.46 -23.85 16.57
C LYS A 839 40.16 -25.19 16.39
N ASP A 840 40.95 -25.62 17.36
CA ASP A 840 41.69 -26.88 17.29
C ASP A 840 40.76 -28.08 17.52
N LEU A 841 39.57 -27.84 18.07
CA LEU A 841 38.54 -28.85 18.29
C LEU A 841 37.43 -28.83 17.23
N ALA A 842 37.34 -27.81 16.37
CA ALA A 842 36.23 -27.64 15.43
C ALA A 842 36.01 -28.85 14.50
N ASP A 843 34.74 -29.17 14.21
CA ASP A 843 34.37 -30.31 13.36
C ASP A 843 34.85 -30.15 11.91
N TYR A 844 34.92 -28.89 11.44
CA TYR A 844 35.36 -28.53 10.10
C TYR A 844 36.48 -27.49 10.15
N SER A 845 37.57 -27.75 9.42
CA SER A 845 38.65 -26.78 9.24
C SER A 845 38.21 -25.64 8.30
N GLU A 846 38.24 -24.40 8.77
CA GLU A 846 38.03 -23.23 7.91
C GLU A 846 39.31 -22.84 7.15
N LEU A 847 39.17 -22.51 5.87
CA LEU A 847 40.25 -21.87 5.11
C LEU A 847 40.49 -20.46 5.64
N ASP A 848 41.72 -20.16 6.05
CA ASP A 848 42.12 -18.82 6.48
C ASP A 848 42.17 -17.86 5.27
N THR A 849 41.00 -17.30 4.93
CA THR A 849 40.82 -16.40 3.79
C THR A 849 41.64 -15.13 3.91
N VAL A 850 42.02 -14.72 5.14
CA VAL A 850 42.92 -13.58 5.38
C VAL A 850 44.33 -13.92 4.92
N LYS A 851 44.85 -15.12 5.24
CA LYS A 851 46.14 -15.59 4.72
C LYS A 851 46.11 -15.74 3.20
N VAL A 852 45.04 -16.30 2.65
CA VAL A 852 44.86 -16.43 1.19
C VAL A 852 44.88 -15.06 0.51
N THR A 853 44.14 -14.09 1.05
CA THR A 853 44.11 -12.71 0.53
C THR A 853 45.49 -12.05 0.60
N LYS A 854 46.20 -12.19 1.73
CA LYS A 854 47.58 -11.69 1.88
C LYS A 854 48.53 -12.31 0.86
N ASP A 855 48.38 -13.60 0.56
CA ASP A 855 49.23 -14.26 -0.43
C ASP A 855 48.86 -13.91 -1.87
N ILE A 856 47.59 -13.62 -2.16
CA ILE A 856 47.15 -13.02 -3.43
C ILE A 856 47.78 -11.62 -3.57
N ASP A 857 47.72 -10.77 -2.54
CA ASP A 857 48.31 -9.44 -2.56
C ASP A 857 49.83 -9.48 -2.79
N LYS A 858 50.54 -10.40 -2.13
CA LYS A 858 51.96 -10.63 -2.38
C LYS A 858 52.23 -11.08 -3.82
N LYS A 859 51.37 -11.94 -4.40
CA LYS A 859 51.50 -12.40 -5.78
C LYS A 859 51.21 -11.28 -6.79
N LEU A 860 50.23 -10.42 -6.53
CA LEU A 860 49.91 -9.25 -7.36
C LEU A 860 51.04 -8.22 -7.32
N LYS A 861 51.59 -7.93 -6.13
CA LYS A 861 52.76 -7.04 -5.96
C LYS A 861 54.07 -7.57 -6.57
N LYS A 862 54.14 -8.86 -6.90
CA LYS A 862 55.27 -9.46 -7.64
C LYS A 862 55.06 -9.47 -9.16
N ARG A 863 53.85 -9.18 -9.63
CA ARG A 863 53.47 -9.16 -11.06
C ARG A 863 53.40 -7.75 -11.64
N GLY A 864 53.09 -6.75 -10.83
CA GLY A 864 53.35 -5.34 -11.14
C GLY A 864 54.76 -4.96 -10.70
#